data_AF-A0A8D0CYD9-F1
#
_entry.id   AF-A0A8D0CYD9-F1
#
_cell.length_a   1.000
_cell.length_b   1.000
_cell.length_c   1.000
_cell.angle_alpha   90.00
_cell.angle_beta   90.00
_cell.angle_gamma   90.00
#
_symmetry.space_group_name_H-M   'P 1'
#
loop_
_entity.id
_entity.type
_entity.pdbx_description
1 polymer ?
#
loop_
_entity_poly.entity_id
_entity_poly.type
_entity_poly.pdbx_seq_one_letter_code
_entity_poly.pdbx_strand_id
1 'polypeptide(L)'
;MSEQLKFIVEQLNKDPFRKNFNLITFDSLEPMQLLQILNDVLAEIDPKQAIDIREEMPEQTIKRMCALLGMLKYKPPGNLSDVSSFRQGLVSGSKPVVHPILHWLLQRLPELKKRAYLARFLVKLEVPAEFLQDDVINDTFHQYEELVEGFKTYHKECELLRTSGFSTAEIRRDISAMEEEKDQLIKRVERLKKKVESVSNHQRMLEQARQLRVEKEREESLTHQKQEQKNQLFQAEQRLQRSQQQLKDVQQAAADADPESLMKRLEEEIKINSYMVSEKLPKELDGMRRTVQYLQKIASEPAMGQADLQELEDQIKEVDSQINQLIEKRMMRSDPMDDKLTLYRQQASIIIRRKESKAEELQEAREKLAAVKRGLRQRSSQASTDGGEDIRGDELKRLVVKLRSKGTVYKKKRQEIAELKAEYGVLQRTEEILRQRHETVQQKLQTMEAEKGISGYSNTQEELERVSAIKSELDEMKGRTLDDMSEMVKKLNSTIVEKKSALAPIIKELRSLREQCQELNQEYEEKKAQYETCTAGLESNRSKLEQEVKALTEETAQEENRYHYINSMSEMQIQRAAEEMKAYVSSDPQEKKKAIREVYLKNISEQELLGKKLREKQKMVRESHSGNMEQMMMWRDLEQLMECKRQCFIRAQSQASIGQVIQEGGEDRLVL
;
A
#
# COMPACT_ATOMS: atom_id res chain seq x y z
N MET A 1 -7.22 -56.34 11.88
CA MET A 1 -8.54 -55.69 12.09
C MET A 1 -8.61 -54.45 11.24
N SER A 2 -9.48 -54.45 10.23
CA SER A 2 -9.48 -53.48 9.13
C SER A 2 -9.90 -52.08 9.61
N GLU A 3 -9.19 -51.04 9.21
CA GLU A 3 -9.58 -49.62 9.40
C GLU A 3 -11.02 -49.36 8.95
N GLN A 4 -11.52 -50.14 7.98
CA GLN A 4 -12.91 -50.12 7.51
C GLN A 4 -13.93 -50.37 8.63
N LEU A 5 -13.64 -51.28 9.56
CA LEU A 5 -14.56 -51.66 10.63
C LEU A 5 -14.59 -50.59 11.73
N LYS A 6 -13.43 -49.95 12.01
CA LYS A 6 -13.36 -48.76 12.87
C LYS A 6 -14.17 -47.60 12.30
N PHE A 7 -14.03 -47.35 10.99
CA PHE A 7 -14.77 -46.29 10.32
C PHE A 7 -16.29 -46.52 10.33
N ILE A 8 -16.75 -47.75 10.05
CA ILE A 8 -18.18 -48.09 10.08
C ILE A 8 -18.76 -47.84 11.48
N VAL A 9 -18.10 -48.32 12.54
CA VAL A 9 -18.56 -48.13 13.92
C VAL A 9 -18.59 -46.65 14.32
N GLU A 10 -17.56 -45.89 13.95
CA GLU A 10 -17.50 -44.45 14.22
C GLU A 10 -18.65 -43.68 13.54
N GLN A 11 -18.96 -44.01 12.28
CA GLN A 11 -20.05 -43.34 11.54
C GLN A 11 -21.45 -43.76 12.00
N LEU A 12 -21.64 -45.03 12.38
CA LEU A 12 -22.92 -45.51 12.93
C LEU A 12 -23.23 -44.94 14.33
N ASN A 13 -22.20 -44.45 15.04
CA ASN A 13 -22.36 -43.78 16.34
C ASN A 13 -22.64 -42.27 16.22
N LYS A 14 -22.33 -41.66 15.07
CA LYS A 14 -22.62 -40.25 14.78
C LYS A 14 -24.08 -40.06 14.35
N ASP A 15 -24.51 -38.80 14.28
CA ASP A 15 -25.78 -38.43 13.66
C ASP A 15 -25.76 -38.82 12.18
N PRO A 16 -26.83 -39.48 11.65
CA PRO A 16 -28.20 -39.61 12.18
C PRO A 16 -28.53 -40.93 12.92
N PHE A 17 -27.60 -41.90 13.03
CA PHE A 17 -27.92 -43.28 13.44
C PHE A 17 -27.87 -43.54 14.95
N ARG A 18 -26.95 -42.89 15.69
CA ARG A 18 -26.81 -42.96 17.17
C ARG A 18 -26.90 -44.37 17.79
N LYS A 19 -26.31 -45.39 17.16
CA LYS A 19 -26.47 -46.80 17.60
C LYS A 19 -25.50 -47.26 18.72
N ASN A 20 -24.55 -46.41 19.15
CA ASN A 20 -23.60 -46.65 20.27
C ASN A 20 -22.91 -48.03 20.28
N PHE A 21 -22.47 -48.50 19.11
CA PHE A 21 -21.74 -49.77 18.99
C PHE A 21 -20.26 -49.63 19.40
N ASN A 22 -19.73 -50.67 20.03
CA ASN A 22 -18.30 -50.92 20.18
C ASN A 22 -17.81 -51.88 19.07
N LEU A 23 -16.51 -51.90 18.79
CA LEU A 23 -15.91 -52.80 17.78
C LEU A 23 -16.26 -54.28 17.99
N ILE A 24 -16.30 -54.72 19.25
CA ILE A 24 -16.61 -56.10 19.63
C ILE A 24 -18.11 -56.37 19.45
N THR A 25 -18.97 -55.44 19.88
CA THR A 25 -20.43 -55.61 19.79
C THR A 25 -20.93 -55.54 18.35
N PHE A 26 -20.26 -54.79 17.48
CA PHE A 26 -20.57 -54.72 16.05
C PHE A 26 -20.10 -55.98 15.31
N ASP A 27 -18.91 -56.50 15.61
CA ASP A 27 -18.45 -57.76 15.00
C ASP A 27 -19.21 -58.98 15.53
N SER A 28 -19.81 -58.94 16.72
CA SER A 28 -20.65 -60.03 17.23
C SER A 28 -22.08 -60.05 16.67
N LEU A 29 -22.46 -59.13 15.77
CA LEU A 29 -23.81 -59.05 15.24
C LEU A 29 -24.18 -60.27 14.38
N GLU A 30 -25.40 -60.77 14.59
CA GLU A 30 -25.96 -61.84 13.79
C GLU A 30 -26.23 -61.38 12.35
N PRO A 31 -26.19 -62.28 11.34
CA PRO A 31 -26.40 -61.90 9.93
C PRO A 31 -27.70 -61.14 9.66
N MET A 32 -28.78 -61.48 10.36
CA MET A 32 -30.08 -60.80 10.23
C MET A 32 -30.05 -59.38 10.83
N GLN A 33 -29.33 -59.19 11.95
CA GLN A 33 -29.15 -57.88 12.59
C GLN A 33 -28.25 -56.97 11.74
N LEU A 34 -27.21 -57.54 11.13
CA LEU A 34 -26.31 -56.82 10.23
C LEU A 34 -27.03 -56.37 8.94
N LEU A 35 -27.92 -57.20 8.40
CA LEU A 35 -28.79 -56.81 7.28
C LEU A 35 -29.77 -55.72 7.68
N GLN A 36 -30.34 -55.77 8.90
CA GLN A 36 -31.22 -54.71 9.40
C GLN A 36 -30.48 -53.39 9.51
N ILE A 37 -29.23 -53.39 10.00
CA ILE A 37 -28.40 -52.17 10.04
C ILE A 37 -28.11 -51.65 8.65
N LEU A 38 -27.84 -52.52 7.67
CA LEU A 38 -27.67 -52.11 6.28
C LEU A 38 -28.95 -51.48 5.72
N ASN A 39 -30.11 -52.03 6.05
CA ASN A 39 -31.39 -51.49 5.63
C ASN A 39 -31.74 -50.18 6.35
N ASP A 40 -31.42 -50.02 7.63
CA ASP A 40 -31.53 -48.75 8.36
C ASP A 40 -30.67 -47.66 7.69
N VAL A 41 -29.44 -48.01 7.26
CA VAL A 41 -28.55 -47.09 6.52
C VAL A 41 -29.13 -46.75 5.13
N LEU A 42 -29.74 -47.71 4.44
CA LEU A 42 -30.40 -47.46 3.15
C LEU A 42 -31.71 -46.66 3.31
N ALA A 43 -32.45 -46.85 4.40
CA ALA A 43 -33.66 -46.12 4.74
C ALA A 43 -33.38 -44.64 5.03
N GLU A 44 -32.23 -44.35 5.62
CA GLU A 44 -31.74 -42.98 5.78
C GLU A 44 -31.36 -42.33 4.44
N ILE A 45 -30.99 -43.12 3.42
CA ILE A 45 -30.66 -42.63 2.08
C ILE A 45 -31.91 -42.44 1.23
N ASP A 46 -32.85 -43.39 1.25
CA ASP A 46 -34.15 -43.32 0.61
C ASP A 46 -35.26 -43.78 1.59
N PRO A 47 -36.16 -42.89 2.03
CA PRO A 47 -37.19 -43.22 3.02
C PRO A 47 -38.19 -44.28 2.52
N LYS A 48 -38.27 -44.55 1.21
CA LYS A 48 -39.08 -45.65 0.66
C LYS A 48 -38.58 -47.04 1.09
N GLN A 49 -37.36 -47.12 1.61
CA GLN A 49 -36.69 -48.35 1.99
C GLN A 49 -36.91 -48.73 3.47
N ALA A 50 -37.59 -47.89 4.24
CA ALA A 50 -37.89 -48.07 5.67
C ALA A 50 -38.92 -49.18 5.92
N ILE A 51 -38.50 -50.43 5.74
CA ILE A 51 -39.31 -51.64 5.96
C ILE A 51 -38.53 -52.56 6.88
N ASP A 52 -39.17 -53.18 7.88
CA ASP A 52 -38.51 -54.21 8.70
C ASP A 52 -38.25 -55.46 7.84
N ILE A 53 -37.02 -55.95 7.83
CA ILE A 53 -36.62 -57.12 7.03
C ILE A 53 -37.39 -58.38 7.46
N ARG A 54 -37.96 -58.41 8.66
CA ARG A 54 -38.79 -59.51 9.16
C ARG A 54 -40.14 -59.64 8.47
N GLU A 55 -40.63 -58.57 7.85
CA GLU A 55 -41.95 -58.51 7.21
C GLU A 55 -41.91 -58.89 5.71
N GLU A 56 -40.71 -59.00 5.12
CA GLU A 56 -40.52 -59.32 3.70
C GLU A 56 -39.89 -60.70 3.48
N MET A 57 -40.19 -61.33 2.33
CA MET A 57 -39.47 -62.53 1.91
C MET A 57 -38.01 -62.17 1.56
N PRO A 58 -37.01 -62.97 1.96
CA PRO A 58 -35.59 -62.65 1.74
C PRO A 58 -35.24 -62.32 0.29
N GLU A 59 -35.86 -63.01 -0.67
CA GLU A 59 -35.66 -62.75 -2.10
C GLU A 59 -36.22 -61.40 -2.57
N GLN A 60 -37.31 -60.92 -1.96
CA GLN A 60 -37.93 -59.64 -2.29
C GLN A 60 -37.11 -58.47 -1.72
N THR A 61 -36.66 -58.59 -0.46
CA THR A 61 -35.76 -57.62 0.18
C THR A 61 -34.47 -57.43 -0.64
N ILE A 62 -33.91 -58.52 -1.15
CA ILE A 62 -32.67 -58.48 -1.94
C ILE A 62 -32.88 -57.87 -3.31
N LYS A 63 -34.00 -58.15 -3.99
CA LYS A 63 -34.34 -57.48 -5.25
C LYS A 63 -34.45 -55.97 -5.02
N ARG A 64 -35.09 -55.55 -3.92
CA ARG A 64 -35.25 -54.14 -3.53
C ARG A 64 -33.90 -53.49 -3.19
N MET A 65 -33.08 -54.12 -2.35
CA MET A 65 -31.74 -53.63 -2.00
C MET A 65 -30.79 -53.58 -3.21
N CYS A 66 -30.80 -54.60 -4.07
CA CYS A 66 -30.00 -54.62 -5.30
C CYS A 66 -30.44 -53.55 -6.29
N ALA A 67 -31.75 -53.30 -6.44
CA ALA A 67 -32.28 -52.24 -7.30
C ALA A 67 -31.81 -50.86 -6.80
N LEU A 68 -31.89 -50.61 -5.49
CA LEU A 68 -31.42 -49.36 -4.88
C LEU A 68 -29.89 -49.20 -5.01
N LEU A 69 -29.11 -50.23 -4.70
CA LEU A 69 -27.65 -50.22 -4.89
C LEU A 69 -27.27 -50.01 -6.37
N GLY A 70 -28.06 -50.55 -7.31
CA GLY A 70 -27.93 -50.32 -8.74
C GLY A 70 -28.22 -48.87 -9.15
N MET A 71 -29.26 -48.25 -8.58
CA MET A 71 -29.56 -46.82 -8.78
C MET A 71 -28.46 -45.91 -8.20
N LEU A 72 -27.94 -46.26 -7.02
CA LEU A 72 -26.80 -45.59 -6.39
C LEU A 72 -25.47 -45.83 -7.14
N LYS A 73 -25.46 -46.76 -8.11
CA LYS A 73 -24.31 -47.18 -8.93
C LYS A 73 -23.16 -47.74 -8.10
N TYR A 74 -23.50 -48.50 -7.07
CA TYR A 74 -22.55 -49.32 -6.34
C TYR A 74 -22.00 -50.43 -7.26
N LYS A 75 -20.68 -50.57 -7.30
CA LYS A 75 -20.01 -51.69 -7.97
C LYS A 75 -19.44 -52.61 -6.90
N PRO A 76 -19.90 -53.87 -6.80
CA PRO A 76 -19.37 -54.80 -5.81
C PRO A 76 -17.87 -55.04 -6.05
N PRO A 77 -17.05 -55.16 -4.99
CA PRO A 77 -15.63 -55.46 -5.13
C PRO A 77 -15.45 -56.92 -5.59
N GLY A 78 -15.22 -57.15 -6.89
CA GLY A 78 -15.03 -58.47 -7.49
C GLY A 78 -15.26 -58.47 -9.01
N ASN A 79 -14.75 -59.49 -9.71
CA ASN A 79 -14.97 -59.65 -11.15
C ASN A 79 -16.47 -59.89 -11.44
N LEU A 80 -16.95 -59.43 -12.60
CA LEU A 80 -18.35 -59.47 -13.04
C LEU A 80 -18.99 -60.89 -13.12
N SER A 81 -18.24 -61.98 -12.88
CA SER A 81 -18.74 -63.36 -12.86
C SER A 81 -19.45 -63.76 -11.56
N ASP A 82 -19.37 -62.94 -10.51
CA ASP A 82 -19.83 -63.26 -9.15
C ASP A 82 -21.17 -62.59 -8.77
N VAL A 83 -22.06 -62.31 -9.73
CA VAL A 83 -23.37 -61.70 -9.42
C VAL A 83 -24.25 -62.66 -8.62
N SER A 84 -24.16 -63.97 -8.90
CA SER A 84 -24.92 -65.00 -8.17
C SER A 84 -24.39 -65.22 -6.75
N SER A 85 -23.07 -65.22 -6.57
CA SER A 85 -22.42 -65.35 -5.26
C SER A 85 -22.59 -64.07 -4.42
N PHE A 86 -22.60 -62.89 -5.03
CA PHE A 86 -22.96 -61.63 -4.38
C PHE A 86 -24.41 -61.62 -3.89
N ARG A 87 -25.36 -62.07 -4.71
CA ARG A 87 -26.77 -62.23 -4.32
C ARG A 87 -26.89 -63.22 -3.15
N GLN A 88 -26.24 -64.37 -3.23
CA GLN A 88 -26.23 -65.37 -2.16
C GLN A 88 -25.58 -64.86 -0.86
N GLY A 89 -24.53 -64.05 -0.97
CA GLY A 89 -23.85 -63.38 0.14
C GLY A 89 -24.71 -62.31 0.82
N LEU A 90 -25.61 -61.67 0.07
CA LEU A 90 -26.61 -60.74 0.60
C LEU A 90 -27.83 -61.47 1.21
N VAL A 91 -28.24 -62.64 0.66
CA VAL A 91 -29.26 -63.53 1.28
C VAL A 91 -28.80 -64.01 2.65
N SER A 92 -27.54 -64.42 2.74
CA SER A 92 -26.97 -65.01 3.96
C SER A 92 -26.48 -63.99 4.98
N GLY A 93 -26.55 -62.68 4.69
CA GLY A 93 -26.02 -61.62 5.57
C GLY A 93 -24.52 -61.74 5.82
N SER A 94 -23.75 -62.18 4.83
CA SER A 94 -22.32 -62.47 5.00
C SER A 94 -21.51 -61.19 5.26
N LYS A 95 -20.75 -61.18 6.36
CA LYS A 95 -19.83 -60.10 6.73
C LYS A 95 -18.90 -59.61 5.59
N PRO A 96 -18.27 -60.47 4.78
CA PRO A 96 -17.39 -60.01 3.69
C PRO A 96 -18.12 -59.25 2.57
N VAL A 97 -19.45 -59.38 2.46
CA VAL A 97 -20.25 -58.66 1.46
C VAL A 97 -20.89 -57.41 2.06
N VAL A 98 -21.40 -57.48 3.29
CA VAL A 98 -22.11 -56.36 3.92
C VAL A 98 -21.16 -55.26 4.43
N HIS A 99 -19.99 -55.61 4.99
CA HIS A 99 -19.05 -54.60 5.50
C HIS A 99 -18.53 -53.65 4.40
N PRO A 100 -18.14 -54.11 3.19
CA PRO A 100 -17.76 -53.21 2.10
C PRO A 100 -18.91 -52.31 1.62
N ILE A 101 -20.16 -52.81 1.66
CA ILE A 101 -21.33 -52.00 1.29
C ILE A 101 -21.54 -50.90 2.32
N LEU A 102 -21.56 -51.24 3.62
CA LEU A 102 -21.68 -50.26 4.71
C LEU A 102 -20.56 -49.22 4.68
N HIS A 103 -19.32 -49.65 4.46
CA HIS A 103 -18.18 -48.74 4.34
C HIS A 103 -18.39 -47.72 3.22
N TRP A 104 -18.83 -48.19 2.04
CA TRP A 104 -19.06 -47.32 0.88
C TRP A 104 -20.24 -46.36 1.08
N LEU A 105 -21.34 -46.84 1.65
CA LEU A 105 -22.53 -46.03 1.93
C LEU A 105 -22.22 -44.93 2.95
N LEU A 106 -21.53 -45.27 4.04
CA LEU A 106 -21.22 -44.34 5.12
C LEU A 106 -20.14 -43.32 4.73
N GLN A 107 -19.25 -43.64 3.79
CA GLN A 107 -18.24 -42.69 3.30
C GLN A 107 -18.86 -41.50 2.53
N ARG A 108 -19.99 -41.73 1.85
CA ARG A 108 -20.59 -40.76 0.91
C ARG A 108 -22.07 -40.51 1.18
N LEU A 109 -22.49 -40.59 2.43
CA LEU A 109 -23.89 -40.46 2.84
C LEU A 109 -24.60 -39.20 2.29
N PRO A 110 -24.04 -37.98 2.33
CA PRO A 110 -24.70 -36.80 1.77
C PRO A 110 -24.80 -36.82 0.24
N GLU A 111 -23.79 -37.34 -0.45
CA GLU A 111 -23.82 -37.47 -1.92
C GLU A 111 -24.83 -38.53 -2.36
N LEU A 112 -24.92 -39.64 -1.62
CA LEU A 112 -25.85 -40.74 -1.90
C LEU A 112 -27.29 -40.34 -1.61
N LYS A 113 -27.55 -39.56 -0.55
CA LYS A 113 -28.86 -38.92 -0.31
C LYS A 113 -29.27 -38.03 -1.48
N LYS A 114 -28.37 -37.16 -1.95
CA LYS A 114 -28.62 -36.33 -3.15
C LYS A 114 -28.87 -37.19 -4.39
N ARG A 115 -28.11 -38.26 -4.57
CA ARG A 115 -28.28 -39.18 -5.70
C ARG A 115 -29.61 -39.94 -5.67
N ALA A 116 -30.03 -40.45 -4.51
CA ALA A 116 -31.32 -41.09 -4.33
C ALA A 116 -32.48 -40.11 -4.60
N TYR A 117 -32.36 -38.88 -4.09
CA TYR A 117 -33.30 -37.81 -4.38
C TYR A 117 -33.39 -37.51 -5.88
N LEU A 118 -32.26 -37.35 -6.57
CA LEU A 118 -32.22 -37.09 -8.00
C LEU A 118 -32.71 -38.29 -8.83
N ALA A 119 -32.43 -39.53 -8.41
CA ALA A 119 -32.89 -40.73 -9.11
C ALA A 119 -34.41 -40.80 -9.20
N ARG A 120 -35.14 -40.26 -8.20
CA ARG A 120 -36.60 -40.17 -8.24
C ARG A 120 -37.14 -39.36 -9.42
N PHE A 121 -36.38 -38.37 -9.90
CA PHE A 121 -36.80 -37.43 -10.93
C PHE A 121 -36.05 -37.59 -12.25
N LEU A 122 -34.87 -38.22 -12.24
CA LEU A 122 -34.01 -38.38 -13.43
C LEU A 122 -34.05 -39.77 -14.06
N VAL A 123 -34.60 -40.79 -13.38
CA VAL A 123 -34.82 -42.10 -13.99
C VAL A 123 -35.98 -41.97 -14.98
N LYS A 124 -35.68 -42.12 -16.27
CA LYS A 124 -36.68 -42.03 -17.34
C LYS A 124 -37.73 -43.13 -17.18
N LEU A 125 -38.98 -42.78 -17.44
CA LEU A 125 -40.05 -43.76 -17.64
C LEU A 125 -39.78 -44.46 -18.98
N GLU A 126 -39.60 -45.77 -18.96
CA GLU A 126 -39.47 -46.56 -20.19
C GLU A 126 -40.86 -46.71 -20.83
N VAL A 127 -41.17 -45.84 -21.79
CA VAL A 127 -42.39 -45.94 -22.61
C VAL A 127 -42.10 -46.87 -23.79
N PRO A 128 -42.81 -48.00 -23.94
CA PRO A 128 -42.61 -48.90 -25.06
C PRO A 128 -42.81 -48.19 -26.41
N ALA A 129 -41.98 -48.54 -27.40
CA ALA A 129 -41.97 -47.90 -28.72
C ALA A 129 -43.31 -47.99 -29.48
N GLU A 130 -44.18 -48.92 -29.09
CA GLU A 130 -45.54 -49.08 -29.64
C GLU A 130 -46.47 -47.92 -29.26
N PHE A 131 -46.31 -47.35 -28.05
CA PHE A 131 -47.12 -46.23 -27.57
C PHE A 131 -46.56 -44.86 -28.01
N LEU A 132 -45.28 -44.82 -28.41
CA LEU A 132 -44.65 -43.61 -28.97
C LEU A 132 -45.03 -43.35 -30.43
N GLN A 133 -45.83 -44.23 -31.05
CA GLN A 133 -46.38 -44.02 -32.39
C GLN A 133 -47.60 -43.08 -32.39
N ASP A 134 -48.22 -42.87 -31.23
CA ASP A 134 -49.28 -41.88 -31.07
C ASP A 134 -48.66 -40.49 -30.87
N ASP A 135 -48.95 -39.57 -31.78
CA ASP A 135 -48.39 -38.22 -31.81
C ASP A 135 -48.62 -37.46 -30.49
N VAL A 136 -49.77 -37.67 -29.82
CA VAL A 136 -50.09 -36.99 -28.55
C VAL A 136 -49.20 -37.49 -27.41
N ILE A 137 -48.92 -38.79 -27.39
CA ILE A 137 -48.07 -39.43 -26.37
C ILE A 137 -46.62 -39.03 -26.60
N ASN A 138 -46.19 -38.96 -27.86
CA ASN A 138 -44.83 -38.54 -28.21
C ASN A 138 -44.57 -37.06 -27.86
N ASP A 139 -45.50 -36.16 -28.17
CA ASP A 139 -45.42 -34.73 -27.80
C ASP A 139 -45.37 -34.55 -26.28
N THR A 140 -46.18 -35.31 -25.54
CA THR A 140 -46.18 -35.27 -24.07
C THR A 140 -44.87 -35.81 -23.49
N PHE A 141 -44.29 -36.85 -24.12
CA PHE A 141 -43.00 -37.40 -23.73
C PHE A 141 -41.85 -36.41 -24.00
N HIS A 142 -41.89 -35.68 -25.12
CA HIS A 142 -40.93 -34.60 -25.40
C HIS A 142 -41.02 -33.46 -24.37
N GLN A 143 -42.22 -33.01 -24.01
CA GLN A 143 -42.41 -32.01 -22.95
C GLN A 143 -41.88 -32.49 -21.60
N TYR A 144 -42.06 -33.78 -21.28
CA TYR A 144 -41.49 -34.40 -20.09
C TYR A 144 -39.95 -34.37 -20.12
N GLU A 145 -39.32 -34.70 -21.25
CA GLU A 145 -37.86 -34.64 -21.38
C GLU A 145 -37.31 -33.21 -21.22
N GLU A 146 -37.99 -32.20 -21.80
CA GLU A 146 -37.63 -30.79 -21.64
C GLU A 146 -37.72 -30.34 -20.17
N LEU A 147 -38.78 -30.73 -19.46
CA LEU A 147 -38.94 -30.42 -18.04
C LEU A 147 -37.88 -31.11 -17.18
N VAL A 148 -37.47 -32.34 -17.52
CA VAL A 148 -36.38 -33.05 -16.83
C VAL A 148 -35.03 -32.36 -17.06
N GLU A 149 -34.75 -31.86 -18.27
CA GLU A 149 -33.54 -31.06 -18.53
C GLU A 149 -33.58 -29.72 -17.80
N GLY A 150 -34.72 -29.02 -17.78
CA GLY A 150 -34.91 -27.81 -16.97
C GLY A 150 -34.70 -28.05 -15.48
N PHE A 151 -35.19 -29.17 -14.94
CA PHE A 151 -34.93 -29.54 -13.55
C PHE A 151 -33.43 -29.71 -13.26
N LYS A 152 -32.65 -30.29 -14.19
CA LYS A 152 -31.20 -30.46 -14.01
C LYS A 152 -30.47 -29.12 -13.95
N THR A 153 -30.85 -28.13 -14.77
CA THR A 153 -30.20 -26.81 -14.78
C THR A 153 -30.51 -26.06 -13.48
N TYR A 154 -31.78 -25.95 -13.10
CA TYR A 154 -32.18 -25.26 -11.85
C TYR A 154 -31.60 -25.93 -10.60
N HIS A 155 -31.56 -27.27 -10.54
CA HIS A 155 -30.96 -27.97 -9.41
C HIS A 155 -29.45 -27.71 -9.31
N LYS A 156 -28.72 -27.64 -10.44
CA LYS A 156 -27.29 -27.29 -10.45
C LYS A 156 -27.05 -25.87 -9.95
N GLU A 157 -27.85 -24.90 -10.39
CA GLU A 157 -27.78 -23.51 -9.93
C GLU A 157 -28.09 -23.38 -8.43
N CYS A 158 -29.13 -24.05 -7.95
CA CYS A 158 -29.50 -24.06 -6.54
C CYS A 158 -28.41 -24.69 -5.65
N GLU A 159 -27.75 -25.75 -6.10
CA GLU A 159 -26.63 -26.35 -5.37
C GLU A 159 -25.42 -25.42 -5.35
N LEU A 160 -25.10 -24.75 -6.46
CA LEU A 160 -24.00 -23.78 -6.54
C LEU A 160 -24.22 -22.58 -5.61
N LEU A 161 -25.47 -22.09 -5.51
CA LEU A 161 -25.85 -21.05 -4.55
C LEU A 161 -25.83 -21.52 -3.09
N ARG A 162 -26.04 -22.82 -2.83
CA ARG A 162 -25.98 -23.38 -1.48
C ARG A 162 -24.54 -23.62 -1.03
N THR A 163 -23.64 -23.95 -1.96
CA THR A 163 -22.21 -24.14 -1.69
C THR A 163 -21.40 -22.85 -1.69
N SER A 164 -21.94 -21.73 -2.20
CA SER A 164 -21.27 -20.42 -2.25
C SER A 164 -21.07 -19.73 -0.89
N GLY A 165 -21.40 -20.40 0.22
CA GLY A 165 -20.51 -20.38 1.38
C GLY A 165 -20.65 -19.23 2.39
N PHE A 166 -21.74 -18.47 2.40
CA PHE A 166 -22.02 -17.58 3.54
C PHE A 166 -23.04 -18.22 4.47
N SER A 167 -22.55 -18.78 5.58
CA SER A 167 -23.41 -19.14 6.69
C SER A 167 -23.99 -17.86 7.28
N THR A 168 -25.15 -17.45 6.79
CA THR A 168 -25.89 -16.28 7.31
C THR A 168 -26.17 -16.39 8.81
N ALA A 169 -26.05 -17.59 9.40
CA ALA A 169 -26.20 -17.83 10.83
C ALA A 169 -25.02 -17.31 11.67
N GLU A 170 -23.79 -17.23 11.13
CA GLU A 170 -22.64 -16.64 11.82
C GLU A 170 -22.74 -15.12 11.81
N ILE A 171 -23.01 -14.54 10.64
CA ILE A 171 -23.24 -13.10 10.50
C ILE A 171 -24.40 -12.63 11.39
N ARG A 172 -25.51 -13.39 11.44
CA ARG A 172 -26.63 -13.06 12.36
C ARG A 172 -26.22 -13.13 13.83
N ARG A 173 -25.36 -14.09 14.22
CA ARG A 173 -24.84 -14.18 15.59
C ARG A 173 -23.95 -13.00 15.93
N ASP A 174 -23.05 -12.61 15.03
CA ASP A 174 -22.16 -11.48 15.23
C ASP A 174 -22.92 -10.15 15.29
N ILE A 175 -23.93 -9.96 14.44
CA ILE A 175 -24.83 -8.80 14.51
C ILE A 175 -25.56 -8.76 15.86
N SER A 176 -26.11 -9.89 16.31
CA SER A 176 -26.80 -9.95 17.60
C SER A 176 -25.86 -9.62 18.76
N ALA A 177 -24.62 -10.13 18.73
CA ALA A 177 -23.61 -9.83 19.73
C ALA A 177 -23.22 -8.34 19.74
N MET A 178 -23.02 -7.73 18.56
CA MET A 178 -22.73 -6.30 18.45
C MET A 178 -23.91 -5.43 18.91
N GLU A 179 -25.14 -5.85 18.67
CA GLU A 179 -26.35 -5.17 19.17
C GLU A 179 -26.43 -5.24 20.69
N GLU A 180 -26.16 -6.40 21.29
CA GLU A 180 -26.09 -6.55 22.74
C GLU A 180 -24.99 -5.68 23.37
N GLU A 181 -23.79 -5.65 22.78
CA GLU A 181 -22.69 -4.79 23.23
C GLU A 181 -23.04 -3.29 23.14
N LYS A 182 -23.67 -2.88 22.02
CA LYS A 182 -24.16 -1.51 21.84
C LYS A 182 -25.17 -1.14 22.93
N ASP A 183 -26.13 -2.01 23.24
CA ASP A 183 -27.13 -1.78 24.28
C ASP A 183 -26.49 -1.68 25.68
N GLN A 184 -25.50 -2.51 25.97
CA GLN A 184 -24.73 -2.43 27.22
C GLN A 184 -23.97 -1.10 27.33
N LEU A 185 -23.34 -0.65 26.24
CA LEU A 185 -22.64 0.63 26.18
C LEU A 185 -23.61 1.81 26.35
N ILE A 186 -24.76 1.80 25.69
CA ILE A 186 -25.79 2.84 25.84
C ILE A 186 -26.25 2.91 27.29
N LYS A 187 -26.61 1.78 27.91
CA LYS A 187 -27.00 1.73 29.33
C LYS A 187 -25.90 2.26 30.26
N ARG A 188 -24.63 1.95 29.98
CA ARG A 188 -23.49 2.46 30.74
C ARG A 188 -23.32 3.97 30.57
N VAL A 189 -23.44 4.48 29.34
CA VAL A 189 -23.38 5.91 29.03
C VAL A 189 -24.51 6.67 29.70
N GLU A 190 -25.75 6.15 29.68
CA GLU A 190 -26.89 6.76 30.37
C GLU A 190 -26.68 6.84 31.88
N ARG A 191 -26.18 5.76 32.50
CA ARG A 191 -25.83 5.76 33.94
C ARG A 191 -24.76 6.79 34.25
N LEU A 192 -23.76 6.95 33.39
CA LEU A 192 -22.71 7.96 33.55
C LEU A 192 -23.25 9.38 33.34
N LYS A 193 -24.08 9.62 32.32
CA LYS A 193 -24.73 10.91 32.08
C LYS A 193 -25.54 11.36 33.29
N LYS A 194 -26.37 10.48 33.86
CA LYS A 194 -27.15 10.77 35.08
C LYS A 194 -26.26 11.18 36.27
N LYS A 195 -25.09 10.55 36.42
CA LYS A 195 -24.13 10.93 37.47
C LYS A 195 -23.51 12.30 37.19
N VAL A 196 -23.18 12.60 35.94
CA VAL A 196 -22.52 13.83 35.52
C VAL A 196 -23.46 15.04 35.53
N GLU A 197 -24.75 14.84 35.25
CA GLU A 197 -25.80 15.89 35.33
C GLU A 197 -25.93 16.51 36.73
N SER A 198 -25.54 15.79 37.78
CA SER A 198 -25.51 16.31 39.15
C SER A 198 -24.42 17.37 39.40
N VAL A 199 -23.47 17.51 38.49
CA VAL A 199 -22.35 18.46 38.60
C VAL A 199 -22.72 19.80 37.95
N SER A 200 -22.44 20.90 38.65
CA SER A 200 -22.62 22.25 38.12
C SER A 200 -21.74 22.50 36.89
N ASN A 201 -22.26 23.17 35.86
CA ASN A 201 -21.55 23.40 34.58
C ASN A 201 -21.10 22.13 33.83
N HIS A 202 -21.79 21.00 34.04
CA HIS A 202 -21.43 19.71 33.43
C HIS A 202 -21.28 19.75 31.90
N GLN A 203 -22.11 20.50 31.17
CA GLN A 203 -22.01 20.62 29.70
C GLN A 203 -20.66 21.21 29.26
N ARG A 204 -20.22 22.31 29.90
CA ARG A 204 -18.94 22.95 29.59
C ARG A 204 -17.76 22.07 30.00
N MET A 205 -17.86 21.37 31.12
CA MET A 205 -16.83 20.43 31.57
C MET A 205 -16.72 19.21 30.65
N LEU A 206 -17.84 18.67 30.15
CA LEU A 206 -17.85 17.57 29.18
C LEU A 206 -17.23 17.99 27.85
N GLU A 207 -17.51 19.21 27.38
CA GLU A 207 -16.89 19.76 26.17
C GLU A 207 -15.36 19.88 26.34
N GLN A 208 -14.90 20.43 27.47
CA GLN A 208 -13.47 20.52 27.78
C GLN A 208 -12.81 19.14 27.96
N ALA A 209 -13.49 18.19 28.59
CA ALA A 209 -13.00 16.83 28.74
C ALA A 209 -12.92 16.10 27.39
N ARG A 210 -13.86 16.34 26.48
CA ARG A 210 -13.83 15.82 25.10
C ARG A 210 -12.65 16.39 24.34
N GLN A 211 -12.43 17.71 24.41
CA GLN A 211 -11.27 18.36 23.79
C GLN A 211 -9.95 17.80 24.34
N LEU A 212 -9.84 17.68 25.67
CA LEU A 212 -8.65 17.09 26.29
C LEU A 212 -8.44 15.64 25.86
N ARG A 213 -9.49 14.83 25.74
CA ARG A 213 -9.40 13.44 25.27
C ARG A 213 -8.88 13.38 23.83
N VAL A 214 -9.43 14.20 22.94
CA VAL A 214 -8.98 14.26 21.54
C VAL A 214 -7.53 14.71 21.43
N GLU A 215 -7.12 15.71 22.21
CA GLU A 215 -5.71 16.16 22.22
C GLU A 215 -4.78 15.09 22.81
N LYS A 216 -5.22 14.30 23.81
CA LYS A 216 -4.45 13.15 24.32
C LYS A 216 -4.34 12.02 23.30
N GLU A 217 -5.43 11.66 22.62
CA GLU A 217 -5.41 10.66 21.53
C GLU A 217 -4.46 11.13 20.40
N ARG A 218 -4.46 12.44 20.10
CA ARG A 218 -3.52 13.04 19.15
C ARG A 218 -2.08 12.98 19.65
N GLU A 219 -1.82 13.30 20.90
CA GLU A 219 -0.51 13.17 21.53
C GLU A 219 0.00 11.73 21.44
N GLU A 220 -0.82 10.75 21.82
CA GLU A 220 -0.50 9.31 21.75
C GLU A 220 -0.17 8.88 20.31
N SER A 221 -1.01 9.25 19.34
CA SER A 221 -0.74 8.93 17.92
C SER A 221 0.56 9.56 17.41
N LEU A 222 0.85 10.82 17.77
CA LEU A 222 2.10 11.50 17.43
C LEU A 222 3.30 10.86 18.10
N THR A 223 3.18 10.41 19.36
CA THR A 223 4.26 9.68 20.05
C THR A 223 4.54 8.34 19.38
N HIS A 224 3.50 7.62 18.96
CA HIS A 224 3.65 6.36 18.22
C HIS A 224 4.34 6.60 16.87
N GLN A 225 3.88 7.58 16.09
CA GLN A 225 4.51 7.97 14.83
C GLN A 225 5.96 8.40 15.01
N LYS A 226 6.27 9.20 16.04
CA LYS A 226 7.65 9.61 16.35
C LYS A 226 8.53 8.41 16.68
N GLN A 227 8.01 7.42 17.41
CA GLN A 227 8.75 6.21 17.72
C GLN A 227 8.97 5.34 16.48
N GLU A 228 7.95 5.22 15.62
CA GLU A 228 8.07 4.53 14.33
C GLU A 228 9.11 5.21 13.42
N GLN A 229 9.04 6.52 13.25
CA GLN A 229 10.02 7.29 12.46
C GLN A 229 11.44 7.17 13.01
N LYS A 230 11.61 7.22 14.35
CA LYS A 230 12.92 6.96 14.98
C LYS A 230 13.44 5.55 14.67
N ASN A 231 12.57 4.54 14.71
CA ASN A 231 12.95 3.18 14.36
C ASN A 231 13.32 3.05 12.87
N GLN A 232 12.57 3.69 11.98
CA GLN A 232 12.88 3.71 10.55
C GLN A 232 14.23 4.42 10.27
N LEU A 233 14.48 5.57 10.91
CA LEU A 233 15.75 6.30 10.79
C LEU A 233 16.92 5.46 11.32
N PHE A 234 16.76 4.82 12.49
CA PHE A 234 17.78 3.93 13.03
C PHE A 234 18.09 2.76 12.09
N GLN A 235 17.07 2.14 11.48
CA GLN A 235 17.28 1.09 10.48
C GLN A 235 18.01 1.61 9.23
N ALA A 236 17.66 2.80 8.74
CA ALA A 236 18.32 3.42 7.60
C ALA A 236 19.79 3.74 7.89
N GLU A 237 20.09 4.32 9.06
CA GLU A 237 21.46 4.59 9.52
C GLU A 237 22.27 3.29 9.64
N GLN A 238 21.67 2.22 10.17
CA GLN A 238 22.33 0.92 10.28
C GLN A 238 22.60 0.29 8.90
N ARG A 239 21.69 0.45 7.93
CA ARG A 239 21.92 0.01 6.54
C ARG A 239 23.06 0.80 5.90
N LEU A 240 23.07 2.12 6.05
CA LEU A 240 24.15 2.98 5.56
C LEU A 240 25.50 2.57 6.15
N GLN A 241 25.54 2.32 7.47
CA GLN A 241 26.75 1.86 8.15
C GLN A 241 27.25 0.51 7.59
N ARG A 242 26.34 -0.44 7.33
CA ARG A 242 26.66 -1.73 6.70
C ARG A 242 27.23 -1.56 5.30
N SER A 243 26.57 -0.78 4.43
CA SER A 243 27.05 -0.53 3.06
C SER A 243 28.42 0.15 3.03
N GLN A 244 28.67 1.09 3.95
CA GLN A 244 29.98 1.72 4.04
C GLN A 244 31.06 0.79 4.63
N GLN A 245 30.67 -0.16 5.48
CA GLN A 245 31.60 -1.20 5.95
C GLN A 245 31.98 -2.12 4.77
N GLN A 246 30.99 -2.59 4.00
CA GLN A 246 31.24 -3.37 2.79
C GLN A 246 32.14 -2.63 1.80
N LEU A 247 31.91 -1.33 1.58
CA LEU A 247 32.76 -0.51 0.72
C LEU A 247 34.21 -0.48 1.23
N LYS A 248 34.43 -0.35 2.53
CA LYS A 248 35.77 -0.39 3.13
C LYS A 248 36.41 -1.77 3.02
N ASP A 249 35.64 -2.82 3.23
CA ASP A 249 36.15 -4.20 3.14
C ASP A 249 36.55 -4.52 1.70
N VAL A 250 35.79 -4.03 0.71
CA VAL A 250 36.17 -4.10 -0.73
C VAL A 250 37.41 -3.26 -1.02
N GLN A 251 37.53 -2.04 -0.48
CA GLN A 251 38.74 -1.22 -0.63
C GLN A 251 39.97 -1.85 0.02
N GLN A 252 39.82 -2.51 1.17
CA GLN A 252 40.88 -3.27 1.84
C GLN A 252 41.22 -4.56 1.09
N ALA A 253 40.22 -5.27 0.56
CA ALA A 253 40.41 -6.44 -0.29
C ALA A 253 41.10 -6.09 -1.62
N ALA A 254 40.91 -4.87 -2.14
CA ALA A 254 41.66 -4.37 -3.29
C ALA A 254 43.13 -4.04 -2.95
N ALA A 255 43.46 -3.81 -1.68
CA ALA A 255 44.82 -3.53 -1.20
C ALA A 255 45.57 -4.81 -0.76
N ASP A 256 44.87 -5.79 -0.19
CA ASP A 256 45.40 -7.11 0.17
C ASP A 256 45.30 -8.05 -1.05
N ALA A 257 46.40 -8.23 -1.78
CA ALA A 257 46.45 -8.94 -3.06
C ALA A 257 46.36 -10.49 -2.98
N ASP A 258 46.06 -11.09 -1.82
CA ASP A 258 46.02 -12.56 -1.63
C ASP A 258 44.57 -13.09 -1.46
N PRO A 259 43.98 -13.71 -2.50
CA PRO A 259 42.60 -14.24 -2.48
C PRO A 259 42.35 -15.33 -1.42
N GLU A 260 43.36 -16.12 -1.05
CA GLU A 260 43.20 -17.18 -0.04
C GLU A 260 42.99 -16.61 1.35
N SER A 261 43.71 -15.54 1.69
CA SER A 261 43.54 -14.82 2.95
C SER A 261 42.15 -14.18 3.07
N LEU A 262 41.62 -13.65 1.96
CA LEU A 262 40.29 -13.07 1.89
C LEU A 262 39.19 -14.13 2.07
N MET A 263 39.32 -15.27 1.38
CA MET A 263 38.36 -16.37 1.54
C MET A 263 38.32 -16.88 2.98
N LYS A 264 39.48 -17.04 3.64
CA LYS A 264 39.54 -17.45 5.06
C LYS A 264 38.83 -16.45 5.99
N ARG A 265 39.04 -15.14 5.81
CA ARG A 265 38.33 -14.10 6.59
C ARG A 265 36.83 -14.15 6.37
N LEU A 266 36.37 -14.28 5.12
CA LEU A 266 34.94 -14.39 4.79
C LEU A 266 34.31 -15.65 5.36
N GLU A 267 35.00 -16.80 5.32
CA GLU A 267 34.53 -18.03 5.94
C GLU A 267 34.39 -17.89 7.47
N GLU A 268 35.35 -17.24 8.12
CA GLU A 268 35.28 -16.94 9.57
C GLU A 268 34.11 -16.01 9.89
N GLU A 269 33.88 -14.96 9.09
CA GLU A 269 32.72 -14.07 9.25
C GLU A 269 31.38 -14.79 9.02
N ILE A 270 31.30 -15.65 8.00
CA ILE A 270 30.11 -16.48 7.74
C ILE A 270 29.85 -17.41 8.92
N LYS A 271 30.89 -18.07 9.45
CA LYS A 271 30.76 -18.95 10.64
C LYS A 271 30.27 -18.16 11.85
N ILE A 272 30.84 -16.99 12.14
CA ILE A 272 30.42 -16.12 13.24
C ILE A 272 28.97 -15.65 13.04
N ASN A 273 28.63 -15.17 11.85
CA ASN A 273 27.27 -14.68 11.55
C ASN A 273 26.24 -15.82 11.61
N SER A 274 26.60 -17.01 11.15
CA SER A 274 25.74 -18.20 11.25
C SER A 274 25.40 -18.52 12.70
N TYR A 275 26.39 -18.51 13.60
CA TYR A 275 26.16 -18.70 15.05
C TYR A 275 25.30 -17.60 15.66
N MET A 276 25.52 -16.34 15.29
CA MET A 276 24.71 -15.22 15.77
C MET A 276 23.24 -15.37 15.36
N VAL A 277 22.98 -15.77 14.11
CA VAL A 277 21.62 -15.90 13.56
C VAL A 277 20.92 -17.19 14.00
N SER A 278 21.63 -18.31 14.15
CA SER A 278 21.02 -19.60 14.49
C SER A 278 20.85 -19.81 15.99
N GLU A 279 21.76 -19.28 16.83
CA GLU A 279 21.80 -19.59 18.25
C GLU A 279 21.61 -18.35 19.15
N LYS A 280 22.42 -17.29 19.00
CA LYS A 280 22.45 -16.19 19.99
C LYS A 280 21.24 -15.25 19.86
N LEU A 281 21.05 -14.63 18.70
CA LEU A 281 20.00 -13.63 18.49
C LEU A 281 18.57 -14.19 18.67
N PRO A 282 18.22 -15.40 18.18
CA PRO A 282 16.89 -15.95 18.42
C PRO A 282 16.60 -16.16 19.91
N LYS A 283 17.58 -16.64 20.69
CA LYS A 283 17.42 -16.84 22.14
C LYS A 283 17.20 -15.52 22.88
N GLU A 284 17.99 -14.49 22.56
CA GLU A 284 17.83 -13.15 23.14
C GLU A 284 16.49 -12.52 22.73
N LEU A 285 16.10 -12.67 21.47
CA LEU A 285 14.86 -12.13 20.93
C LEU A 285 13.63 -12.82 21.53
N ASP A 286 13.65 -14.15 21.69
CA ASP A 286 12.60 -14.89 22.38
C ASP A 286 12.56 -14.53 23.87
N GLY A 287 13.71 -14.31 24.51
CA GLY A 287 13.79 -13.77 25.86
C GLY A 287 13.09 -12.42 25.99
N MET A 288 13.37 -11.49 25.08
CA MET A 288 12.72 -10.17 25.06
C MET A 288 11.24 -10.24 24.67
N ARG A 289 10.84 -11.14 23.77
CA ARG A 289 9.43 -11.37 23.47
C ARG A 289 8.67 -11.87 24.69
N ARG A 290 9.27 -12.78 25.48
CA ARG A 290 8.67 -13.28 26.72
C ARG A 290 8.55 -12.16 27.75
N THR A 291 9.58 -11.33 27.95
CA THR A 291 9.48 -10.20 28.89
C THR A 291 8.40 -9.20 28.46
N VAL A 292 8.29 -8.87 27.17
CA VAL A 292 7.21 -8.02 26.65
C VAL A 292 5.84 -8.67 26.88
N GLN A 293 5.68 -9.97 26.61
CA GLN A 293 4.45 -10.69 26.88
C GLN A 293 4.08 -10.67 28.37
N TYR A 294 5.04 -10.85 29.28
CA TYR A 294 4.80 -10.75 30.72
C TYR A 294 4.38 -9.33 31.13
N LEU A 295 5.08 -8.30 30.64
CA LEU A 295 4.72 -6.91 30.92
C LEU A 295 3.34 -6.55 30.37
N GLN A 296 2.99 -7.06 29.18
CA GLN A 296 1.67 -6.86 28.60
C GLN A 296 0.56 -7.55 29.39
N LYS A 297 0.81 -8.77 29.90
CA LYS A 297 -0.10 -9.46 30.83
C LYS A 297 -0.30 -8.66 32.11
N ILE A 298 0.78 -8.22 32.73
CA ILE A 298 0.75 -7.39 33.95
C ILE A 298 -0.01 -6.07 33.70
N ALA A 299 0.18 -5.44 32.54
CA ALA A 299 -0.55 -4.21 32.18
C ALA A 299 -2.04 -4.44 31.90
N SER A 300 -2.42 -5.65 31.44
CA SER A 300 -3.81 -6.03 31.20
C SER A 300 -4.55 -6.49 32.46
N GLU A 301 -3.80 -6.89 33.49
CA GLU A 301 -4.35 -7.22 34.79
C GLU A 301 -4.78 -5.93 35.51
N PRO A 302 -5.97 -5.90 36.14
CA PRO A 302 -6.38 -4.77 36.96
C PRO A 302 -5.37 -4.58 38.11
N ALA A 303 -5.16 -3.34 38.54
CA ALA A 303 -4.18 -3.01 39.58
C ALA A 303 -4.42 -3.89 40.84
N MET A 304 -3.56 -4.89 41.03
CA MET A 304 -3.60 -5.80 42.18
C MET A 304 -3.32 -5.03 43.47
N GLY A 305 -4.03 -5.39 44.54
CA GLY A 305 -3.78 -4.83 45.86
C GLY A 305 -2.46 -5.36 46.45
N GLN A 306 -1.96 -4.70 47.50
CA GLN A 306 -0.75 -5.14 48.19
C GLN A 306 -0.92 -6.52 48.87
N ALA A 307 -2.15 -6.93 49.17
CA ALA A 307 -2.48 -8.26 49.69
C ALA A 307 -2.34 -9.36 48.62
N ASP A 308 -2.83 -9.13 47.40
CA ASP A 308 -2.72 -10.08 46.29
C ASP A 308 -1.24 -10.31 45.88
N LEU A 309 -0.43 -9.25 45.93
CA LEU A 309 1.02 -9.33 45.72
C LEU A 309 1.71 -10.17 46.79
N GLN A 310 1.29 -10.07 48.06
CA GLN A 310 1.83 -10.89 49.15
C GLN A 310 1.47 -12.37 48.97
N GLU A 311 0.25 -12.69 48.55
CA GLU A 311 -0.15 -14.07 48.26
C GLU A 311 0.67 -14.68 47.10
N LEU A 312 0.93 -13.90 46.05
CA LEU A 312 1.81 -14.33 44.94
C LEU A 312 3.27 -14.51 45.39
N GLU A 313 3.80 -13.61 46.22
CA GLU A 313 5.14 -13.76 46.80
C GLU A 313 5.26 -15.02 47.66
N ASP A 314 4.23 -15.35 48.44
CA ASP A 314 4.23 -16.54 49.29
C ASP A 314 4.08 -17.82 48.45
N GLN A 315 3.29 -17.81 47.37
CA GLN A 315 3.26 -18.90 46.40
C GLN A 315 4.61 -19.09 45.68
N ILE A 316 5.29 -18.00 45.30
CA ILE A 316 6.64 -18.07 44.70
C ILE A 316 7.61 -18.70 45.70
N LYS A 317 7.62 -18.26 46.96
CA LYS A 317 8.47 -18.85 48.02
C LYS A 317 8.17 -20.33 48.24
N GLU A 318 6.90 -20.73 48.22
CA GLU A 318 6.51 -22.13 48.36
C GLU A 318 7.03 -22.97 47.18
N VAL A 319 6.83 -22.52 45.95
CA VAL A 319 7.33 -23.20 44.75
C VAL A 319 8.86 -23.26 44.74
N ASP A 320 9.55 -22.18 45.10
CA ASP A 320 11.01 -22.16 45.22
C ASP A 320 11.49 -23.17 46.28
N SER A 321 10.77 -23.29 47.40
CA SER A 321 11.07 -24.31 48.41
C SER A 321 10.90 -25.73 47.87
N GLN A 322 9.84 -25.98 47.08
CA GLN A 322 9.60 -27.27 46.43
C GLN A 322 10.67 -27.58 45.37
N ILE A 323 11.08 -26.59 44.59
CA ILE A 323 12.17 -26.71 43.61
C ILE A 323 13.47 -27.06 44.33
N ASN A 324 13.81 -26.37 45.41
CA ASN A 324 15.02 -26.65 46.20
C ASN A 324 14.98 -28.07 46.80
N GLN A 325 13.84 -28.51 47.33
CA GLN A 325 13.68 -29.89 47.80
C GLN A 325 13.82 -30.93 46.68
N LEU A 326 13.34 -30.64 45.46
CA LEU A 326 13.52 -31.51 44.30
C LEU A 326 14.97 -31.53 43.81
N ILE A 327 15.68 -30.41 43.86
CA ILE A 327 17.11 -30.31 43.56
C ILE A 327 17.91 -31.13 44.59
N GLU A 328 17.61 -30.98 45.88
CA GLU A 328 18.24 -31.78 46.95
C GLU A 328 17.97 -33.28 46.76
N LYS A 329 16.71 -33.68 46.50
CA LYS A 329 16.36 -35.07 46.21
C LYS A 329 17.07 -35.62 44.96
N ARG A 330 17.32 -34.78 43.95
CA ARG A 330 18.09 -35.14 42.76
C ARG A 330 19.57 -35.29 43.06
N MET A 331 20.15 -34.40 43.87
CA MET A 331 21.57 -34.49 44.27
C MET A 331 21.84 -35.71 45.18
N MET A 332 20.85 -36.13 45.98
CA MET A 332 20.93 -37.33 46.82
C MET A 332 20.74 -38.64 46.04
N ARG A 333 20.27 -38.58 44.79
CA ARG A 333 20.12 -39.71 43.85
C ARG A 333 21.19 -39.64 42.76
N SER A 334 22.48 -39.59 43.14
CA SER A 334 23.58 -39.69 42.18
C SER A 334 23.76 -41.14 41.71
N ASP A 335 23.12 -41.50 40.61
CA ASP A 335 23.37 -42.77 39.92
C ASP A 335 24.77 -42.72 39.26
N PRO A 336 25.64 -43.74 39.43
CA PRO A 336 27.00 -43.73 38.88
C PRO A 336 27.09 -43.58 37.35
N MET A 337 26.00 -43.87 36.64
CA MET A 337 25.88 -43.68 35.18
C MET A 337 25.49 -42.23 34.80
N ASP A 338 24.74 -41.53 35.65
CA ASP A 338 24.41 -40.11 35.47
C ASP A 338 25.63 -39.24 35.80
N ASP A 339 26.56 -39.69 36.68
CA ASP A 339 27.81 -38.98 37.01
C ASP A 339 28.79 -38.79 35.84
N LYS A 340 28.82 -39.71 34.87
CA LYS A 340 29.60 -39.51 33.63
C LYS A 340 28.93 -38.48 32.72
N LEU A 341 27.60 -38.53 32.61
CA LEU A 341 26.83 -37.57 31.81
C LEU A 341 26.82 -36.18 32.46
N THR A 342 26.83 -36.06 33.79
CA THR A 342 26.94 -34.78 34.49
C THR A 342 28.29 -34.13 34.24
N LEU A 343 29.40 -34.89 34.17
CA LEU A 343 30.70 -34.36 33.76
C LEU A 343 30.64 -33.77 32.33
N TYR A 344 30.06 -34.49 31.36
CA TYR A 344 29.90 -33.99 30.00
C TYR A 344 28.94 -32.79 29.91
N ARG A 345 27.85 -32.79 30.68
CA ARG A 345 26.93 -31.63 30.79
C ARG A 345 27.64 -30.42 31.41
N GLN A 346 28.47 -30.64 32.42
CA GLN A 346 29.25 -29.59 33.06
C GLN A 346 30.32 -29.04 32.10
N GLN A 347 31.04 -29.92 31.39
CA GLN A 347 32.01 -29.52 30.36
C GLN A 347 31.32 -28.76 29.22
N ALA A 348 30.16 -29.23 28.75
CA ALA A 348 29.34 -28.52 27.76
C ALA A 348 28.89 -27.14 28.27
N SER A 349 28.45 -27.04 29.54
CA SER A 349 28.06 -25.75 30.14
C SER A 349 29.23 -24.76 30.24
N ILE A 350 30.44 -25.24 30.56
CA ILE A 350 31.65 -24.42 30.59
C ILE A 350 32.02 -23.96 29.17
N ILE A 351 31.91 -24.85 28.18
CA ILE A 351 32.18 -24.51 26.78
C ILE A 351 31.14 -23.48 26.28
N ILE A 352 29.85 -23.65 26.59
CA ILE A 352 28.80 -22.69 26.23
C ILE A 352 29.09 -21.33 26.86
N ARG A 353 29.38 -21.28 28.18
CA ARG A 353 29.72 -20.01 28.85
C ARG A 353 30.97 -19.36 28.28
N ARG A 354 32.00 -20.13 27.93
CA ARG A 354 33.18 -19.60 27.24
C ARG A 354 32.85 -19.08 25.84
N LYS A 355 32.01 -19.79 25.07
CA LYS A 355 31.54 -19.38 23.74
C LYS A 355 30.73 -18.08 23.83
N GLU A 356 29.85 -17.95 24.82
CA GLU A 356 29.07 -16.74 25.12
C GLU A 356 29.97 -15.57 25.51
N SER A 357 30.85 -15.76 26.48
CA SER A 357 31.81 -14.74 26.92
C SER A 357 32.71 -14.25 25.77
N LYS A 358 33.20 -15.15 24.91
CA LYS A 358 33.97 -14.74 23.72
C LYS A 358 33.12 -14.04 22.67
N ALA A 359 31.85 -14.41 22.51
CA ALA A 359 30.93 -13.69 21.63
C ALA A 359 30.62 -12.28 22.15
N GLU A 360 30.52 -12.10 23.48
CA GLU A 360 30.38 -10.79 24.13
C GLU A 360 31.64 -9.93 23.95
N GLU A 361 32.83 -10.47 24.21
CA GLU A 361 34.11 -9.76 23.96
C GLU A 361 34.21 -9.31 22.49
N LEU A 362 33.85 -10.18 21.54
CA LEU A 362 33.85 -9.85 20.11
C LEU A 362 32.83 -8.75 19.79
N GLN A 363 31.64 -8.81 20.38
CA GLN A 363 30.61 -7.79 20.21
C GLN A 363 31.07 -6.43 20.78
N GLU A 364 31.65 -6.41 21.97
CA GLU A 364 32.21 -5.20 22.59
C GLU A 364 33.34 -4.60 21.74
N ALA A 365 34.24 -5.44 21.20
CA ALA A 365 35.30 -5.01 20.30
C ALA A 365 34.73 -4.41 18.99
N ARG A 366 33.69 -5.04 18.41
CA ARG A 366 32.97 -4.52 17.23
C ARG A 366 32.29 -3.19 17.52
N GLU A 367 31.67 -3.03 18.69
CA GLU A 367 31.03 -1.79 19.13
C GLU A 367 32.05 -0.67 19.35
N LYS A 368 33.18 -0.96 20.01
CA LYS A 368 34.31 -0.02 20.17
C LYS A 368 34.84 0.43 18.81
N LEU A 369 35.06 -0.51 17.88
CA LEU A 369 35.52 -0.22 16.54
C LEU A 369 34.49 0.63 15.76
N ALA A 370 33.20 0.34 15.90
CA ALA A 370 32.12 1.16 15.33
C ALA A 370 32.06 2.58 15.94
N ALA A 371 32.27 2.72 17.25
CA ALA A 371 32.32 4.00 17.95
C ALA A 371 33.52 4.84 17.49
N VAL A 372 34.72 4.25 17.44
CA VAL A 372 35.92 4.92 16.91
C VAL A 372 35.73 5.32 15.44
N LYS A 373 35.14 4.44 14.61
CA LYS A 373 34.82 4.77 13.21
C LYS A 373 33.82 5.94 13.10
N ARG A 374 32.80 5.99 13.95
CA ARG A 374 31.86 7.14 14.02
C ARG A 374 32.59 8.42 14.41
N GLY A 375 33.45 8.38 15.43
CA GLY A 375 34.26 9.53 15.84
C GLY A 375 35.20 10.02 14.74
N LEU A 376 35.83 9.11 13.99
CA LEU A 376 36.71 9.46 12.87
C LEU A 376 35.94 10.12 11.73
N ARG A 377 34.72 9.65 11.45
CA ARG A 377 33.84 10.30 10.47
C ARG A 377 33.38 11.67 10.90
N GLN A 378 32.97 11.82 12.15
CA GLN A 378 32.56 13.12 12.70
C GLN A 378 33.71 14.13 12.62
N ARG A 379 34.94 13.70 12.94
CA ARG A 379 36.15 14.52 12.78
C ARG A 379 36.46 14.82 11.32
N SER A 380 36.30 13.84 10.44
CA SER A 380 36.50 14.03 9.00
C SER A 380 35.49 15.00 8.39
N SER A 381 34.20 14.90 8.78
CA SER A 381 33.17 15.84 8.32
C SER A 381 33.42 17.24 8.86
N GLN A 382 33.80 17.37 10.15
CA GLN A 382 34.20 18.66 10.73
C GLN A 382 35.40 19.26 9.97
N ALA A 383 36.43 18.48 9.66
CA ALA A 383 37.58 18.92 8.88
C ALA A 383 37.24 19.29 7.43
N SER A 384 36.13 18.77 6.87
CA SER A 384 35.64 19.17 5.54
C SER A 384 34.71 20.38 5.57
N THR A 385 34.19 20.78 6.74
CA THR A 385 33.26 21.91 6.88
C THR A 385 33.99 23.23 7.16
N ASP A 386 35.22 23.15 7.70
CA ASP A 386 36.08 24.32 7.88
C ASP A 386 36.75 24.62 6.52
N GLY A 387 36.10 25.47 5.72
CA GLY A 387 36.42 25.77 4.33
C GLY A 387 37.73 26.55 4.09
N GLY A 388 38.74 26.35 4.93
CA GLY A 388 40.11 26.76 4.63
C GLY A 388 40.74 25.71 3.73
N GLU A 389 41.28 26.12 2.57
CA GLU A 389 42.27 25.31 1.87
C GLU A 389 43.47 25.14 2.80
N ASP A 390 43.47 24.08 3.59
CA ASP A 390 44.60 23.71 4.44
C ASP A 390 45.77 23.36 3.52
N ILE A 391 46.62 24.36 3.30
CA ILE A 391 47.89 24.24 2.61
C ILE A 391 48.70 23.19 3.38
N ARG A 392 48.87 22.00 2.81
CA ARG A 392 49.62 20.91 3.44
C ARG A 392 51.04 21.39 3.76
N GLY A 393 51.63 20.89 4.85
CA GLY A 393 52.92 21.38 5.37
C GLY A 393 54.05 21.49 4.33
N ASP A 394 54.06 20.65 3.29
CA ASP A 394 55.06 20.72 2.22
C ASP A 394 54.77 21.82 1.18
N GLU A 395 53.49 22.13 0.94
CA GLU A 395 53.10 23.28 0.11
C GLU A 395 53.41 24.59 0.83
N LEU A 396 53.20 24.66 2.16
CA LEU A 396 53.58 25.81 2.97
C LEU A 396 55.10 26.03 2.95
N LYS A 397 55.91 24.97 3.08
CA LYS A 397 57.37 25.05 2.93
C LYS A 397 57.77 25.58 1.56
N ARG A 398 57.16 25.09 0.47
CA ARG A 398 57.42 25.58 -0.89
C ARG A 398 57.03 27.05 -1.03
N LEU A 399 55.94 27.48 -0.41
CA LEU A 399 55.46 28.86 -0.45
C LEU A 399 56.40 29.80 0.34
N VAL A 400 56.87 29.36 1.51
CA VAL A 400 57.87 30.08 2.31
C VAL A 400 59.21 30.20 1.58
N VAL A 401 59.67 29.14 0.92
CA VAL A 401 60.89 29.17 0.10
C VAL A 401 60.73 30.12 -1.09
N LYS A 402 59.57 30.11 -1.77
CA LYS A 402 59.25 31.05 -2.85
C LYS A 402 59.20 32.50 -2.36
N LEU A 403 58.65 32.76 -1.18
CA LEU A 403 58.62 34.10 -0.59
C LEU A 403 60.03 34.58 -0.22
N ARG A 404 60.86 33.70 0.37
CA ARG A 404 62.25 34.02 0.70
C ARG A 404 63.07 34.31 -0.55
N SER A 405 62.92 33.51 -1.60
CA SER A 405 63.62 33.74 -2.88
C SER A 405 63.17 35.04 -3.54
N LYS A 406 61.86 35.34 -3.55
CA LYS A 406 61.35 36.65 -4.01
C LYS A 406 61.91 37.82 -3.20
N GLY A 407 62.00 37.67 -1.88
CA GLY A 407 62.62 38.68 -1.00
C GLY A 407 64.10 38.91 -1.31
N THR A 408 64.87 37.85 -1.60
CA THR A 408 66.28 38.00 -2.01
C THR A 408 66.43 38.67 -3.37
N VAL A 409 65.58 38.33 -4.34
CA VAL A 409 65.59 38.96 -5.68
C VAL A 409 65.25 40.44 -5.58
N TYR A 410 64.26 40.81 -4.76
CA TYR A 410 63.91 42.21 -4.52
C TYR A 410 65.10 43.01 -3.94
N LYS A 411 65.79 42.47 -2.93
CA LYS A 411 66.96 43.12 -2.33
C LYS A 411 68.10 43.33 -3.35
N LYS A 412 68.39 42.31 -4.16
CA LYS A 412 69.42 42.39 -5.21
C LYS A 412 69.08 43.46 -6.25
N LYS A 413 67.83 43.47 -6.76
CA LYS A 413 67.37 44.46 -7.73
C LYS A 413 67.41 45.88 -7.17
N ARG A 414 67.08 46.06 -5.89
CA ARG A 414 67.20 47.35 -5.21
C ARG A 414 68.65 47.82 -5.10
N GLN A 415 69.60 46.91 -4.87
CA GLN A 415 71.03 47.23 -4.84
C GLN A 415 71.57 47.59 -6.22
N GLU A 416 71.23 46.81 -7.26
CA GLU A 416 71.60 47.11 -8.65
C GLU A 416 71.12 48.52 -9.06
N ILE A 417 69.89 48.91 -8.67
CA ILE A 417 69.37 50.27 -8.92
C ILE A 417 70.17 51.34 -8.17
N ALA A 418 70.66 51.05 -6.97
CA ALA A 418 71.46 52.00 -6.20
C ALA A 418 72.85 52.20 -6.81
N GLU A 419 73.48 51.11 -7.27
CA GLU A 419 74.78 51.13 -7.95
C GLU A 419 74.70 51.92 -9.27
N LEU A 420 73.69 51.64 -10.10
CA LEU A 420 73.47 52.40 -11.34
C LEU A 420 73.25 53.89 -11.12
N LYS A 421 72.56 54.27 -10.03
CA LYS A 421 72.39 55.69 -9.67
C LYS A 421 73.70 56.34 -9.23
N ALA A 422 74.56 55.61 -8.52
CA ALA A 422 75.86 56.10 -8.12
C ALA A 422 76.77 56.28 -9.34
N GLU A 423 76.83 55.29 -10.23
CA GLU A 423 77.58 55.37 -11.48
C GLU A 423 77.10 56.52 -12.37
N TYR A 424 75.79 56.70 -12.51
CA TYR A 424 75.22 57.84 -13.23
C TYR A 424 75.71 59.17 -12.66
N GLY A 425 75.73 59.32 -11.33
CA GLY A 425 76.26 60.52 -10.68
C GLY A 425 77.76 60.75 -10.91
N VAL A 426 78.56 59.68 -10.94
CA VAL A 426 79.99 59.77 -11.29
C VAL A 426 80.16 60.17 -12.76
N LEU A 427 79.42 59.55 -13.67
CA LEU A 427 79.46 59.87 -15.10
C LEU A 427 79.11 61.34 -15.34
N GLN A 428 78.05 61.83 -14.72
CA GLN A 428 77.62 63.23 -14.85
C GLN A 428 78.73 64.20 -14.40
N ARG A 429 79.42 63.89 -13.30
CA ARG A 429 80.56 64.70 -12.83
C ARG A 429 81.75 64.61 -13.78
N THR A 430 82.05 63.43 -14.32
CA THR A 430 83.15 63.27 -15.28
C THR A 430 82.88 63.99 -16.60
N GLU A 431 81.63 63.97 -17.08
CA GLU A 431 81.19 64.72 -18.25
C GLU A 431 81.43 66.22 -18.05
N GLU A 432 81.03 66.75 -16.90
CA GLU A 432 81.18 68.17 -16.59
C GLU A 432 82.66 68.61 -16.54
N ILE A 433 83.53 67.79 -15.94
CA ILE A 433 84.99 68.04 -15.92
C ILE A 433 85.58 68.01 -17.33
N LEU A 434 85.18 67.03 -18.14
CA LEU A 434 85.69 66.90 -19.52
C LEU A 434 85.22 68.05 -20.39
N ARG A 435 83.98 68.50 -20.25
CA ARG A 435 83.43 69.65 -20.97
C ARG A 435 84.21 70.94 -20.66
N GLN A 436 84.49 71.19 -19.38
CA GLN A 436 85.32 72.34 -18.97
C GLN A 436 86.73 72.27 -19.56
N ARG A 437 87.36 71.08 -19.56
CA ARG A 437 88.68 70.90 -20.17
C ARG A 437 88.65 71.09 -21.68
N HIS A 438 87.63 70.57 -22.36
CA HIS A 438 87.47 70.71 -23.81
C HIS A 438 87.31 72.19 -24.20
N GLU A 439 86.47 72.94 -23.50
CA GLU A 439 86.33 74.40 -23.72
C GLU A 439 87.68 75.12 -23.54
N THR A 440 88.45 74.76 -22.52
CA THR A 440 89.79 75.35 -22.28
C THR A 440 90.77 75.05 -23.42
N VAL A 441 90.77 73.82 -23.94
CA VAL A 441 91.63 73.41 -25.06
C VAL A 441 91.19 74.08 -26.36
N GLN A 442 89.88 74.14 -26.60
CA GLN A 442 89.30 74.76 -27.78
C GLN A 442 89.63 76.26 -27.84
N GLN A 443 89.55 76.97 -26.70
CA GLN A 443 89.99 78.37 -26.61
C GLN A 443 91.48 78.54 -26.95
N LYS A 444 92.35 77.65 -26.44
CA LYS A 444 93.79 77.68 -26.76
C LYS A 444 94.08 77.38 -28.23
N LEU A 445 93.33 76.45 -28.84
CA LEU A 445 93.47 76.14 -30.26
C LEU A 445 93.02 77.33 -31.12
N GLN A 446 91.91 77.98 -30.77
CA GLN A 446 91.44 79.18 -31.48
C GLN A 446 92.43 80.34 -31.37
N THR A 447 93.07 80.55 -30.22
CA THR A 447 94.13 81.58 -30.07
C THR A 447 95.36 81.25 -30.91
N MET A 448 95.80 79.98 -30.93
CA MET A 448 96.95 79.54 -31.74
C MET A 448 96.68 79.62 -33.25
N GLU A 449 95.44 79.34 -33.66
CA GLU A 449 94.98 79.49 -35.05
C GLU A 449 94.95 80.96 -35.49
N ALA A 450 94.48 81.85 -34.61
CA ALA A 450 94.47 83.29 -34.85
C ALA A 450 95.90 83.86 -34.94
N GLU A 451 96.82 83.43 -34.06
CA GLU A 451 98.23 83.85 -34.07
C GLU A 451 98.98 83.42 -35.34
N LYS A 452 98.58 82.28 -35.95
CA LYS A 452 99.17 81.76 -37.18
C LYS A 452 98.43 82.18 -38.46
N GLY A 453 97.38 83.00 -38.35
CA GLY A 453 96.63 83.53 -39.50
C GLY A 453 95.76 82.51 -40.23
N ILE A 454 95.45 81.36 -39.60
CA ILE A 454 94.67 80.27 -40.20
C ILE A 454 93.53 79.93 -39.23
N SER A 455 92.41 80.62 -39.32
CA SER A 455 91.21 80.31 -38.51
C SER A 455 90.40 79.18 -39.15
N GLY A 456 90.04 78.15 -38.37
CA GLY A 456 89.10 77.11 -38.78
C GLY A 456 89.71 75.79 -39.27
N TYR A 457 91.05 75.65 -39.23
CA TYR A 457 91.73 74.42 -39.64
C TYR A 457 91.41 73.23 -38.72
N SER A 458 91.39 73.45 -37.39
CA SER A 458 91.06 72.43 -36.38
C SER A 458 89.63 71.94 -36.52
N ASN A 459 88.67 72.80 -36.85
CA ASN A 459 87.27 72.38 -37.04
C ASN A 459 87.13 71.47 -38.27
N THR A 460 87.82 71.78 -39.37
CA THR A 460 87.78 70.96 -40.60
C THR A 460 88.52 69.63 -40.45
N GLN A 461 89.62 69.60 -39.69
CA GLN A 461 90.36 68.38 -39.35
C GLN A 461 89.53 67.48 -38.42
N GLU A 462 88.89 68.07 -37.41
CA GLU A 462 88.06 67.33 -36.43
C GLU A 462 86.77 66.78 -37.07
N GLU A 463 86.19 67.45 -38.07
CA GLU A 463 85.08 66.88 -38.87
C GLU A 463 85.53 65.69 -39.73
N LEU A 464 86.71 65.76 -40.36
CA LEU A 464 87.27 64.66 -41.15
C LEU A 464 87.66 63.44 -40.27
N GLU A 465 88.23 63.69 -39.08
CA GLU A 465 88.55 62.66 -38.10
C GLU A 465 87.28 62.07 -37.46
N ARG A 466 86.26 62.89 -37.16
CA ARG A 466 84.95 62.38 -36.71
C ARG A 466 84.29 61.50 -37.76
N VAL A 467 84.28 61.91 -39.03
CA VAL A 467 83.67 61.11 -40.10
C VAL A 467 84.45 59.80 -40.33
N SER A 468 85.77 59.81 -40.18
CA SER A 468 86.61 58.60 -40.30
C SER A 468 86.44 57.66 -39.10
N ALA A 469 86.42 58.18 -37.88
CA ALA A 469 86.23 57.41 -36.65
C ALA A 469 84.81 56.83 -36.57
N ILE A 470 83.78 57.63 -36.87
CA ILE A 470 82.38 57.17 -36.89
C ILE A 470 82.21 56.04 -37.93
N LYS A 471 82.87 56.12 -39.09
CA LYS A 471 82.79 55.06 -40.10
C LYS A 471 83.50 53.77 -39.63
N SER A 472 84.68 53.88 -39.02
CA SER A 472 85.42 52.72 -38.50
C SER A 472 84.70 52.04 -37.33
N GLU A 473 84.17 52.81 -36.39
CA GLU A 473 83.37 52.30 -35.27
C GLU A 473 82.05 51.69 -35.75
N LEU A 474 81.41 52.29 -36.76
CA LEU A 474 80.17 51.75 -37.33
C LEU A 474 80.41 50.40 -38.02
N ASP A 475 81.52 50.24 -38.74
CA ASP A 475 81.86 48.98 -39.42
C ASP A 475 82.29 47.89 -38.40
N GLU A 476 83.03 48.26 -37.35
CA GLU A 476 83.43 47.33 -36.28
C GLU A 476 82.24 46.92 -35.39
N MET A 477 81.35 47.87 -35.06
CA MET A 477 80.10 47.56 -34.36
C MET A 477 79.18 46.71 -35.20
N LYS A 478 79.07 46.94 -36.52
CA LYS A 478 78.29 46.06 -37.42
C LYS A 478 78.87 44.65 -37.48
N GLY A 479 80.20 44.49 -37.49
CA GLY A 479 80.86 43.19 -37.43
C GLY A 479 80.56 42.44 -36.12
N ARG A 480 80.78 43.09 -34.98
CA ARG A 480 80.51 42.50 -33.65
C ARG A 480 79.03 42.22 -33.44
N THR A 481 78.13 43.11 -33.87
CA THR A 481 76.67 42.85 -33.79
C THR A 481 76.24 41.73 -34.72
N LEU A 482 76.82 41.57 -35.91
CA LEU A 482 76.53 40.44 -36.80
C LEU A 482 77.01 39.10 -36.21
N ASP A 483 78.18 39.09 -35.57
CA ASP A 483 78.69 37.89 -34.88
C ASP A 483 77.88 37.55 -33.63
N ASP A 484 77.56 38.54 -32.78
CA ASP A 484 76.72 38.36 -31.60
C ASP A 484 75.29 37.96 -31.99
N MET A 485 74.73 38.54 -33.06
CA MET A 485 73.43 38.13 -33.60
C MET A 485 73.49 36.71 -34.14
N SER A 486 74.57 36.32 -34.82
CA SER A 486 74.75 34.96 -35.34
C SER A 486 74.90 33.94 -34.21
N GLU A 487 75.61 34.29 -33.14
CA GLU A 487 75.77 33.45 -31.96
C GLU A 487 74.46 33.36 -31.15
N MET A 488 73.74 34.48 -31.02
CA MET A 488 72.42 34.53 -30.39
C MET A 488 71.40 33.71 -31.18
N VAL A 489 71.42 33.77 -32.52
CA VAL A 489 70.56 32.94 -33.38
C VAL A 489 70.91 31.47 -33.24
N LYS A 490 72.20 31.10 -33.12
CA LYS A 490 72.60 29.71 -32.84
C LYS A 490 72.13 29.23 -31.46
N LYS A 491 72.29 30.05 -30.41
CA LYS A 491 71.81 29.76 -29.04
C LYS A 491 70.27 29.72 -28.97
N LEU A 492 69.58 30.58 -29.70
CA LEU A 492 68.11 30.56 -29.82
C LEU A 492 67.65 29.30 -30.54
N ASN A 493 68.29 28.93 -31.66
CA ASN A 493 67.94 27.71 -32.37
C ASN A 493 68.21 26.45 -31.53
N SER A 494 69.32 26.38 -30.78
CA SER A 494 69.59 25.25 -29.89
C SER A 494 68.55 25.16 -28.76
N THR A 495 68.23 26.28 -28.11
CA THR A 495 67.20 26.32 -27.05
C THR A 495 65.81 26.02 -27.58
N ILE A 496 65.46 26.46 -28.80
CA ILE A 496 64.21 26.09 -29.47
C ILE A 496 64.13 24.58 -29.71
N VAL A 497 65.22 23.94 -30.18
CA VAL A 497 65.26 22.49 -30.40
C VAL A 497 65.15 21.71 -29.08
N GLU A 498 65.85 22.14 -28.03
CA GLU A 498 65.73 21.56 -26.69
C GLU A 498 64.32 21.70 -26.12
N LYS A 499 63.70 22.89 -26.23
CA LYS A 499 62.32 23.10 -25.77
C LYS A 499 61.32 22.30 -26.61
N LYS A 500 61.52 22.18 -27.91
CA LYS A 500 60.66 21.38 -28.81
C LYS A 500 60.75 19.89 -28.48
N SER A 501 61.95 19.36 -28.19
CA SER A 501 62.14 17.98 -27.77
C SER A 501 61.56 17.69 -26.37
N ALA A 502 61.68 18.63 -25.43
CA ALA A 502 61.08 18.51 -24.10
C ALA A 502 59.54 18.64 -24.11
N LEU A 503 58.97 19.46 -25.00
CA LEU A 503 57.52 19.65 -25.12
C LEU A 503 56.84 18.52 -25.92
N ALA A 504 57.53 17.85 -26.83
CA ALA A 504 56.99 16.77 -27.64
C ALA A 504 56.29 15.65 -26.84
N PRO A 505 56.90 15.06 -25.77
CA PRO A 505 56.23 14.04 -24.96
C PRO A 505 55.03 14.61 -24.19
N ILE A 506 55.14 15.81 -23.63
CA ILE A 506 54.06 16.48 -22.90
C ILE A 506 52.87 16.73 -23.83
N ILE A 507 53.09 17.20 -25.06
CA ILE A 507 52.04 17.39 -26.06
C ILE A 507 51.38 16.06 -26.44
N LYS A 508 52.16 14.96 -26.47
CA LYS A 508 51.64 13.62 -26.77
C LYS A 508 50.75 13.10 -25.64
N GLU A 509 51.17 13.26 -24.39
CA GLU A 509 50.36 12.93 -23.20
C GLU A 509 49.11 13.80 -23.10
N LEU A 510 49.21 15.09 -23.44
CA LEU A 510 48.08 16.02 -23.42
C LEU A 510 47.06 15.69 -24.53
N ARG A 511 47.52 15.18 -25.68
CA ARG A 511 46.63 14.63 -26.72
C ARG A 511 45.89 13.38 -26.24
N SER A 512 46.58 12.41 -25.65
CA SER A 512 45.94 11.20 -25.13
C SER A 512 44.96 11.51 -23.99
N LEU A 513 45.29 12.46 -23.10
CA LEU A 513 44.38 12.90 -22.05
C LEU A 513 43.15 13.62 -22.61
N ARG A 514 43.30 14.40 -23.68
CA ARG A 514 42.15 15.03 -24.36
C ARG A 514 41.23 14.01 -25.01
N GLU A 515 41.81 12.98 -25.61
CA GLU A 515 41.07 11.86 -26.22
C GLU A 515 40.29 11.08 -25.15
N GLN A 516 40.93 10.72 -24.04
CA GLN A 516 40.28 10.08 -22.89
C GLN A 516 39.17 10.95 -22.27
N CYS A 517 39.39 12.27 -22.14
CA CYS A 517 38.35 13.18 -21.67
C CYS A 517 37.17 13.27 -22.66
N GLN A 518 37.43 13.16 -23.96
CA GLN A 518 36.37 13.14 -24.97
C GLN A 518 35.55 11.86 -24.90
N GLU A 519 36.20 10.69 -24.82
CA GLU A 519 35.55 9.39 -24.65
C GLU A 519 34.71 9.35 -23.37
N LEU A 520 35.27 9.81 -22.25
CA LEU A 520 34.57 9.83 -20.96
C LEU A 520 33.36 10.77 -20.97
N ASN A 521 33.46 11.93 -21.64
CA ASN A 521 32.31 12.82 -21.82
C ASN A 521 31.24 12.18 -22.70
N GLN A 522 31.63 11.43 -23.72
CA GLN A 522 30.69 10.76 -24.61
C GLN A 522 29.95 9.65 -23.87
N GLU A 523 30.66 8.81 -23.08
CA GLU A 523 30.04 7.83 -22.19
C GLU A 523 29.12 8.47 -21.14
N TYR A 524 29.52 9.61 -20.58
CA TYR A 524 28.72 10.35 -19.63
C TYR A 524 27.41 10.85 -20.25
N GLU A 525 27.46 11.49 -21.42
CA GLU A 525 26.26 11.98 -22.11
C GLU A 525 25.34 10.81 -22.54
N GLU A 526 25.91 9.67 -22.98
CA GLU A 526 25.13 8.47 -23.28
C GLU A 526 24.42 7.92 -22.04
N LYS A 527 25.12 7.77 -20.91
CA LYS A 527 24.51 7.30 -19.66
C LYS A 527 23.50 8.29 -19.09
N LYS A 528 23.76 9.58 -19.22
CA LYS A 528 22.82 10.64 -18.84
C LYS A 528 21.56 10.57 -19.68
N ALA A 529 21.66 10.42 -21.00
CA ALA A 529 20.51 10.27 -21.88
C ALA A 529 19.69 9.00 -21.56
N GLN A 530 20.36 7.88 -21.25
CA GLN A 530 19.69 6.65 -20.80
C GLN A 530 18.95 6.87 -19.48
N TYR A 531 19.58 7.54 -18.52
CA TYR A 531 18.97 7.87 -17.24
C TYR A 531 17.77 8.79 -17.40
N GLU A 532 17.88 9.87 -18.18
CA GLU A 532 16.79 10.81 -18.46
C GLU A 532 15.60 10.10 -19.13
N THR A 533 15.87 9.22 -20.09
CA THR A 533 14.84 8.40 -20.76
C THR A 533 14.14 7.46 -19.78
N CYS A 534 14.89 6.75 -18.95
CA CYS A 534 14.32 5.84 -17.94
C CYS A 534 13.51 6.61 -16.90
N THR A 535 14.02 7.77 -16.46
CA THR A 535 13.34 8.63 -15.47
C THR A 535 12.03 9.15 -16.02
N ALA A 536 12.02 9.67 -17.26
CA ALA A 536 10.80 10.12 -17.93
C ALA A 536 9.78 8.98 -18.12
N GLY A 537 10.25 7.77 -18.45
CA GLY A 537 9.41 6.57 -18.53
C GLY A 537 8.76 6.20 -17.20
N LEU A 538 9.54 6.22 -16.11
CA LEU A 538 9.05 5.95 -14.76
C LEU A 538 8.09 7.05 -14.26
N GLU A 539 8.37 8.32 -14.54
CA GLU A 539 7.46 9.43 -14.21
C GLU A 539 6.14 9.34 -14.95
N SER A 540 6.16 8.98 -16.23
CA SER A 540 4.94 8.74 -17.02
C SER A 540 4.11 7.59 -16.44
N ASN A 541 4.75 6.47 -16.11
CA ASN A 541 4.06 5.34 -15.49
C ASN A 541 3.51 5.68 -14.11
N ARG A 542 4.27 6.42 -13.30
CA ARG A 542 3.81 6.93 -11.99
C ARG A 542 2.59 7.82 -12.16
N SER A 543 2.62 8.76 -13.11
CA SER A 543 1.48 9.65 -13.36
C SER A 543 0.23 8.91 -13.82
N LYS A 544 0.37 7.85 -14.64
CA LYS A 544 -0.77 7.01 -15.06
C LYS A 544 -1.35 6.25 -13.88
N LEU A 545 -0.51 5.61 -13.06
CA LEU A 545 -0.95 4.91 -11.85
C LEU A 545 -1.61 5.86 -10.85
N GLU A 546 -1.09 7.07 -10.66
CA GLU A 546 -1.70 8.08 -9.80
C GLU A 546 -3.10 8.51 -10.32
N GLN A 547 -3.30 8.60 -11.63
CA GLN A 547 -4.61 8.87 -12.23
C GLN A 547 -5.59 7.70 -12.06
N GLU A 548 -5.13 6.46 -12.27
CA GLU A 548 -5.94 5.25 -12.05
C GLU A 548 -6.35 5.12 -10.58
N VAL A 549 -5.44 5.33 -9.64
CA VAL A 549 -5.75 5.33 -8.21
C VAL A 549 -6.76 6.42 -7.88
N LYS A 550 -6.61 7.65 -8.41
CA LYS A 550 -7.61 8.71 -8.21
C LYS A 550 -8.99 8.31 -8.73
N ALA A 551 -9.06 7.78 -9.96
CA ALA A 551 -10.32 7.33 -10.54
C ALA A 551 -10.99 6.24 -9.68
N LEU A 552 -10.23 5.24 -9.22
CA LEU A 552 -10.73 4.17 -8.35
C LEU A 552 -11.18 4.71 -6.98
N THR A 553 -10.46 5.69 -6.40
CA THR A 553 -10.88 6.31 -5.14
C THR A 553 -12.16 7.12 -5.29
N GLU A 554 -12.34 7.82 -6.42
CA GLU A 554 -13.57 8.55 -6.72
C GLU A 554 -14.75 7.59 -6.96
N GLU A 555 -14.53 6.48 -7.67
CA GLU A 555 -15.53 5.43 -7.88
C GLU A 555 -15.94 4.77 -6.55
N THR A 556 -14.96 4.44 -5.70
CA THR A 556 -15.23 3.88 -4.37
C THR A 556 -16.03 4.85 -3.51
N ALA A 557 -15.66 6.13 -3.48
CA ALA A 557 -16.40 7.15 -2.74
C ALA A 557 -17.83 7.33 -3.29
N GLN A 558 -18.03 7.25 -4.60
CA GLN A 558 -19.37 7.31 -5.20
C GLN A 558 -20.23 6.11 -4.80
N GLU A 559 -19.68 4.90 -4.84
CA GLU A 559 -20.40 3.69 -4.43
C GLU A 559 -20.66 3.65 -2.92
N GLU A 560 -19.73 4.12 -2.08
CA GLU A 560 -19.96 4.30 -0.64
C GLU A 560 -21.10 5.30 -0.37
N ASN A 561 -21.09 6.45 -1.06
CA ASN A 561 -22.18 7.43 -0.94
C ASN A 561 -23.52 6.84 -1.37
N ARG A 562 -23.54 6.07 -2.47
CA ARG A 562 -24.73 5.40 -2.96
C ARG A 562 -25.22 4.34 -1.97
N TYR A 563 -24.32 3.56 -1.41
CA TYR A 563 -24.61 2.58 -0.38
C TYR A 563 -25.22 3.24 0.86
N HIS A 564 -24.60 4.30 1.39
CA HIS A 564 -25.11 5.02 2.55
C HIS A 564 -26.48 5.65 2.29
N TYR A 565 -26.70 6.23 1.11
CA TYR A 565 -27.99 6.76 0.71
C TYR A 565 -29.07 5.67 0.67
N ILE A 566 -28.80 4.54 -0.01
CA ILE A 566 -29.74 3.42 -0.11
C ILE A 566 -30.01 2.81 1.28
N ASN A 567 -28.97 2.64 2.10
CA ASN A 567 -29.11 2.09 3.43
C ASN A 567 -29.96 2.99 4.33
N SER A 568 -29.72 4.30 4.32
CA SER A 568 -30.55 5.27 5.08
C SER A 568 -32.00 5.27 4.61
N MET A 569 -32.23 5.21 3.29
CA MET A 569 -33.59 5.09 2.74
C MET A 569 -34.27 3.78 3.14
N SER A 570 -33.53 2.66 3.14
CA SER A 570 -34.03 1.36 3.57
C SER A 570 -34.36 1.33 5.06
N GLU A 571 -33.47 1.85 5.92
CA GLU A 571 -33.71 1.98 7.35
C GLU A 571 -34.95 2.82 7.66
N MET A 572 -35.13 3.95 6.96
CA MET A 572 -36.33 4.78 7.10
C MET A 572 -37.59 4.01 6.66
N GLN A 573 -37.54 3.22 5.57
CA GLN A 573 -38.68 2.40 5.16
C GLN A 573 -39.00 1.29 6.17
N ILE A 574 -37.98 0.64 6.73
CA ILE A 574 -38.13 -0.38 7.77
C ILE A 574 -38.71 0.23 9.04
N GLN A 575 -38.24 1.40 9.46
CA GLN A 575 -38.80 2.14 10.60
C GLN A 575 -40.25 2.52 10.37
N ARG A 576 -40.60 3.04 9.18
CA ARG A 576 -41.99 3.35 8.81
C ARG A 576 -42.88 2.10 8.87
N ALA A 577 -42.40 0.97 8.34
CA ALA A 577 -43.13 -0.30 8.40
C ALA A 577 -43.30 -0.81 9.84
N ALA A 578 -42.29 -0.65 10.70
CA ALA A 578 -42.34 -1.02 12.10
C ALA A 578 -43.30 -0.12 12.91
N GLU A 579 -43.29 1.19 12.65
CA GLU A 579 -44.23 2.15 13.23
C GLU A 579 -45.67 1.86 12.78
N GLU A 580 -45.87 1.48 11.52
CA GLU A 580 -47.18 1.08 10.99
C GLU A 580 -47.67 -0.23 11.62
N MET A 581 -46.81 -1.26 11.73
CA MET A 581 -47.14 -2.50 12.44
C MET A 581 -47.47 -2.23 13.91
N LYS A 582 -46.72 -1.35 14.58
CA LYS A 582 -46.97 -0.96 15.97
C LYS A 582 -48.31 -0.25 16.12
N ALA A 583 -48.62 0.71 15.25
CA ALA A 583 -49.92 1.40 15.24
C ALA A 583 -51.08 0.44 14.95
N TYR A 584 -50.89 -0.53 14.04
CA TYR A 584 -51.90 -1.53 13.69
C TYR A 584 -52.19 -2.54 14.81
N VAL A 585 -51.15 -3.00 15.52
CA VAL A 585 -51.27 -3.99 16.61
C VAL A 585 -51.62 -3.33 17.96
N SER A 586 -51.47 -2.00 18.09
CA SER A 586 -51.77 -1.26 19.31
C SER A 586 -53.19 -1.50 19.83
N SER A 587 -53.32 -1.64 21.15
CA SER A 587 -54.62 -1.79 21.81
C SER A 587 -55.36 -0.47 21.94
N ASP A 588 -54.69 0.67 21.72
CA ASP A 588 -55.25 2.00 21.78
C ASP A 588 -55.99 2.36 20.47
N PRO A 589 -57.32 2.60 20.50
CA PRO A 589 -58.10 3.00 19.32
C PRO A 589 -57.64 4.30 18.67
N GLN A 590 -56.92 5.17 19.39
CA GLN A 590 -56.45 6.45 18.87
C GLN A 590 -55.13 6.32 18.10
N GLU A 591 -54.31 5.32 18.42
CA GLU A 591 -53.09 4.97 17.67
C GLU A 591 -53.42 4.18 16.41
N LYS A 592 -54.40 3.26 16.45
CA LYS A 592 -54.89 2.54 15.26
C LYS A 592 -55.37 3.46 14.16
N LYS A 593 -56.07 4.56 14.53
CA LYS A 593 -56.51 5.61 13.60
C LYS A 593 -55.37 6.34 12.88
N LYS A 594 -54.14 6.26 13.39
CA LYS A 594 -52.95 6.83 12.74
C LYS A 594 -52.30 5.86 11.76
N ALA A 595 -52.70 4.59 11.75
CA ALA A 595 -52.19 3.60 10.79
C ALA A 595 -52.56 4.02 9.37
N ILE A 596 -51.59 3.91 8.46
CA ILE A 596 -51.69 4.39 7.08
C ILE A 596 -52.89 3.75 6.37
N ARG A 597 -53.14 2.45 6.63
CA ARG A 597 -54.34 1.74 6.14
C ARG A 597 -55.66 2.38 6.56
N GLU A 598 -55.82 2.78 7.83
CA GLU A 598 -57.05 3.39 8.32
C GLU A 598 -57.24 4.80 7.76
N VAL A 599 -56.14 5.56 7.63
CA VAL A 599 -56.14 6.87 6.97
C VAL A 599 -56.56 6.75 5.50
N TYR A 600 -56.01 5.79 4.75
CA TYR A 600 -56.41 5.57 3.36
C TYR A 600 -57.84 5.06 3.23
N LEU A 601 -58.31 4.16 4.09
CA LEU A 601 -59.71 3.72 4.10
C LEU A 601 -60.65 4.90 4.39
N LYS A 602 -60.29 5.78 5.31
CA LYS A 602 -61.03 7.01 5.57
C LYS A 602 -61.06 7.90 4.34
N ASN A 603 -59.90 8.17 3.72
CA ASN A 603 -59.82 8.98 2.50
C ASN A 603 -60.63 8.37 1.35
N ILE A 604 -60.59 7.04 1.16
CA ILE A 604 -61.42 6.33 0.17
C ILE A 604 -62.90 6.55 0.47
N SER A 605 -63.33 6.39 1.72
CA SER A 605 -64.73 6.62 2.10
C SER A 605 -65.17 8.07 1.89
N GLU A 606 -64.29 9.04 2.16
CA GLU A 606 -64.53 10.46 1.91
C GLU A 606 -64.65 10.75 0.41
N GLN A 607 -63.79 10.15 -0.41
CA GLN A 607 -63.84 10.26 -1.87
C GLN A 607 -65.05 9.56 -2.48
N GLU A 608 -65.47 8.41 -1.95
CA GLU A 608 -66.70 7.72 -2.35
C GLU A 608 -67.94 8.54 -2.02
N LEU A 609 -67.99 9.15 -0.82
CA LEU A 609 -69.04 10.08 -0.42
C LEU A 609 -69.07 11.31 -1.32
N LEU A 610 -67.91 11.89 -1.63
CA LEU A 610 -67.81 13.00 -2.57
C LEU A 610 -68.28 12.58 -3.96
N GLY A 611 -67.89 11.40 -4.43
CA GLY A 611 -68.32 10.83 -5.70
C GLY A 611 -69.83 10.56 -5.76
N LYS A 612 -70.45 10.16 -4.64
CA LYS A 612 -71.92 10.06 -4.51
C LYS A 612 -72.57 11.44 -4.60
N LYS A 613 -72.09 12.42 -3.83
CA LYS A 613 -72.59 13.81 -3.87
C LYS A 613 -72.45 14.45 -5.25
N LEU A 614 -71.35 14.22 -5.95
CA LEU A 614 -71.13 14.73 -7.31
C LEU A 614 -72.06 14.05 -8.32
N ARG A 615 -72.33 12.75 -8.18
CA ARG A 615 -73.33 12.05 -9.00
C ARG A 615 -74.75 12.56 -8.75
N GLU A 616 -75.11 12.83 -7.50
CA GLU A 616 -76.39 13.49 -7.15
C GLU A 616 -76.48 14.90 -7.75
N LYS A 617 -75.42 15.70 -7.63
CA LYS A 617 -75.36 17.03 -8.28
C LYS A 617 -75.46 16.92 -9.80
N GLN A 618 -74.80 15.95 -10.42
CA GLN A 618 -74.90 15.71 -11.86
C GLN A 618 -76.32 15.30 -12.27
N LYS A 619 -76.98 14.45 -11.47
CA LYS A 619 -78.38 14.06 -11.69
C LYS A 619 -79.31 15.27 -11.58
N MET A 620 -79.18 16.08 -10.53
CA MET A 620 -79.93 17.34 -10.36
C MET A 620 -79.69 18.31 -11.52
N VAL A 621 -78.44 18.45 -12.00
CA VAL A 621 -78.13 19.29 -13.17
C VAL A 621 -78.78 18.73 -14.43
N ARG A 622 -78.73 17.41 -14.68
CA ARG A 622 -79.40 16.80 -15.84
C ARG A 622 -80.92 16.98 -15.79
N GLU A 623 -81.53 16.77 -14.64
CA GLU A 623 -82.98 16.92 -14.43
C GLU A 623 -83.43 18.38 -14.57
N SER A 624 -82.61 19.33 -14.11
CA SER A 624 -82.87 20.77 -14.27
C SER A 624 -82.39 21.34 -15.62
N HIS A 625 -81.59 20.61 -16.40
CA HIS A 625 -80.98 21.14 -17.63
C HIS A 625 -82.02 21.53 -18.66
N SER A 626 -83.04 20.69 -18.89
CA SER A 626 -84.12 21.00 -19.84
C SER A 626 -84.90 22.25 -19.41
N GLY A 627 -85.37 22.29 -18.16
CA GLY A 627 -86.11 23.45 -17.62
C GLY A 627 -85.27 24.74 -17.55
N ASN A 628 -84.00 24.63 -17.21
CA ASN A 628 -83.06 25.77 -17.22
C ASN A 628 -82.75 26.22 -18.65
N MET A 629 -82.68 25.31 -19.62
CA MET A 629 -82.46 25.66 -21.03
C MET A 629 -83.69 26.34 -21.64
N GLU A 630 -84.89 25.88 -21.29
CA GLU A 630 -86.15 26.55 -21.62
C GLU A 630 -86.20 27.95 -20.98
N GLN A 631 -85.86 28.09 -19.69
CA GLN A 631 -85.73 29.41 -19.06
C GLN A 631 -84.68 30.27 -19.74
N MET A 632 -83.53 29.72 -20.12
CA MET A 632 -82.47 30.46 -20.81
C MET A 632 -82.91 30.90 -22.20
N MET A 633 -83.68 30.08 -22.94
CA MET A 633 -84.32 30.50 -24.19
C MET A 633 -85.32 31.61 -23.95
N MET A 634 -86.21 31.49 -22.95
CA MET A 634 -87.14 32.56 -22.59
C MET A 634 -86.43 33.86 -22.21
N TRP A 635 -85.32 33.79 -21.49
CA TRP A 635 -84.48 34.96 -21.16
C TRP A 635 -83.78 35.54 -22.38
N ARG A 636 -83.27 34.71 -23.30
CA ARG A 636 -82.71 35.17 -24.58
C ARG A 636 -83.76 35.80 -25.47
N ASP A 637 -84.96 35.22 -25.52
CA ASP A 637 -86.09 35.76 -26.29
C ASP A 637 -86.52 37.09 -25.68
N LEU A 638 -86.57 37.20 -24.35
CA LEU A 638 -86.80 38.47 -23.65
C LEU A 638 -85.69 39.48 -23.98
N GLU A 639 -84.42 39.08 -23.94
CA GLU A 639 -83.29 39.94 -24.27
C GLU A 639 -83.35 40.41 -25.72
N GLN A 640 -83.66 39.52 -26.66
CA GLN A 640 -83.89 39.86 -28.06
C GLN A 640 -85.09 40.78 -28.23
N LEU A 641 -86.18 40.56 -27.49
CA LEU A 641 -87.36 41.42 -27.54
C LEU A 641 -87.05 42.81 -26.96
N MET A 642 -86.26 42.88 -25.91
CA MET A 642 -85.77 44.13 -25.33
C MET A 642 -84.75 44.83 -26.25
N GLU A 643 -83.90 44.08 -26.94
CA GLU A 643 -82.97 44.60 -27.94
C GLU A 643 -83.70 45.06 -29.20
N CYS A 644 -84.71 44.34 -29.67
CA CYS A 644 -85.61 44.79 -30.72
C CYS A 644 -86.39 46.02 -30.29
N LYS A 645 -86.89 46.07 -29.04
CA LYS A 645 -87.53 47.26 -28.48
C LYS A 645 -86.56 48.44 -28.41
N ARG A 646 -85.29 48.19 -28.03
CA ARG A 646 -84.20 49.18 -28.02
C ARG A 646 -83.89 49.66 -29.43
N GLN A 647 -83.79 48.76 -30.41
CA GLN A 647 -83.55 49.10 -31.82
C GLN A 647 -84.73 49.82 -32.45
N CYS A 648 -85.97 49.46 -32.12
CA CYS A 648 -87.17 50.19 -32.52
C CYS A 648 -87.21 51.58 -31.87
N PHE A 649 -86.81 51.70 -30.60
CA PHE A 649 -86.69 52.99 -29.92
C PHE A 649 -85.59 53.86 -30.55
N ILE A 650 -84.42 53.29 -30.83
CA ILE A 650 -83.32 53.97 -31.53
C ILE A 650 -83.72 54.33 -32.96
N ARG A 651 -84.43 53.45 -33.69
CA ARG A 651 -84.94 53.73 -35.04
C ARG A 651 -86.01 54.81 -35.05
N ALA A 652 -86.91 54.83 -34.06
CA ALA A 652 -87.86 55.92 -33.87
C ALA A 652 -87.14 57.24 -33.54
N GLN A 653 -86.04 57.17 -32.77
CA GLN A 653 -85.21 58.33 -32.46
C GLN A 653 -84.35 58.78 -33.65
N SER A 654 -83.89 57.86 -34.50
CA SER A 654 -83.05 58.15 -35.68
C SER A 654 -83.85 58.52 -36.93
N GLN A 655 -85.10 58.04 -37.06
CA GLN A 655 -86.05 58.54 -38.06
C GLN A 655 -86.54 59.96 -37.74
N ALA A 656 -86.41 60.40 -36.49
CA ALA A 656 -86.56 61.81 -36.14
C ALA A 656 -85.32 62.66 -36.48
N SER A 657 -84.20 62.05 -36.89
CA SER A 657 -82.90 62.73 -37.02
C SER A 657 -82.17 62.47 -38.34
N ILE A 658 -82.87 62.47 -39.48
CA ILE A 658 -82.30 62.74 -40.81
C ILE A 658 -83.27 63.68 -41.53
N GLY A 659 -82.83 64.92 -41.76
CA GLY A 659 -83.69 66.08 -41.91
C GLY A 659 -84.35 66.30 -43.28
N GLN A 660 -85.39 67.13 -43.24
CA GLN A 660 -85.75 68.04 -44.32
C GLN A 660 -85.92 69.45 -43.72
N VAL A 661 -85.03 70.34 -44.19
CA VAL A 661 -85.00 71.80 -44.00
C VAL A 661 -86.14 72.39 -44.85
N ILE A 662 -86.94 73.36 -44.43
CA ILE A 662 -86.80 74.82 -44.66
C ILE A 662 -88.14 75.44 -44.23
N GLN A 663 -88.15 76.42 -43.31
CA GLN A 663 -88.45 77.85 -43.57
C GLN A 663 -88.72 78.58 -42.22
N GLU A 664 -87.80 79.45 -41.83
CA GLU A 664 -88.04 80.48 -40.81
C GLU A 664 -88.93 81.59 -41.40
N GLY A 665 -89.91 82.05 -40.63
CA GLY A 665 -90.55 83.36 -40.81
C GLY A 665 -91.96 83.36 -41.40
N GLY A 666 -92.93 82.77 -40.68
CA GLY A 666 -94.35 83.00 -40.91
C GLY A 666 -95.23 81.93 -40.29
N GLU A 667 -95.56 82.11 -39.01
CA GLU A 667 -96.57 81.36 -38.23
C GLU A 667 -96.45 79.83 -38.09
N ASP A 668 -96.95 79.41 -36.92
CA ASP A 668 -97.32 78.06 -36.51
C ASP A 668 -96.24 77.01 -36.20
N ARG A 669 -95.94 77.01 -34.89
CA ARG A 669 -96.03 75.86 -33.97
C ARG A 669 -95.68 74.49 -34.55
N LEU A 670 -94.60 73.92 -34.03
CA LEU A 670 -94.53 72.48 -33.85
C LEU A 670 -93.83 72.09 -32.56
N VAL A 671 -94.44 71.06 -31.98
CA VAL A 671 -94.13 70.29 -30.79
C VAL A 671 -92.98 69.35 -31.10
N LEU A 672 -91.95 69.36 -30.26
CA LEU A 672 -91.57 68.24 -29.38
C LEU A 672 -90.48 68.72 -28.41
#